data_AF-A0A068MS14-F1
#
_entry.id   AF-A0A068MS14-F1
#
_cell.length_a   1.000
_cell.length_b   1.000
_cell.length_c   1.000
_cell.angle_alpha   90.00
_cell.angle_beta   90.00
_cell.angle_gamma   90.00
#
_symmetry.space_group_name_H-M   'P 1'
#
loop_
_entity.id
_entity.type
_entity.pdbx_description
1 polymer ?
#
loop_
_entity_poly.entity_id
_entity_poly.type
_entity_poly.pdbx_seq_one_letter_code
_entity_poly.pdbx_strand_id
1 'polypeptide(L)'
;MKIVKIMAYALVVIIFVVFSSFLTSVNAKTVSTIRLPAVCNAKLSPLALTWQLPQDVEGELKQTNFNVVQRAVDSFAWQEFIALNWPALDGDRGAPDKNLTINAPGPRVWETWKETSEVYLPNGAVPKPWNNNESLPNSLKGDGKTKILFRQSKVDEVLNDDFQPTKADGALPGTLTDQWGNVVRYEIRMNKVLFDYVVENKLYNPEQQALLPEIDAPDGSILIKAAWREINPEESGRFHNVPAYVQDLTTGEYQLRQVGLVGFHIMYKTPSAPQWIWSTYEQVDNVPGLSHSGYPNTVFSFHGDRCVNCLTNQQTVPGIPNQVTRRIPIPDQDPDCSQPTRAVDNIAELNRLVQRGLEDSVWSHYQLINAQWATPKPPTDKSPDTVFKVLPALLGNTTMETYIQETSSCMGCHSIARSSNVKKFASADFSFTFADALPTQIDPQIISPPSQPITTWDNQHWNSILRGYQLATQTYEEMPEFVPTAQLHCASCHLSAGANPKASSWFGMMKKYQYPETINLQKRINLCFEHSLNGKPLPITADSPNFQAFISYMQWLDEQAEVLNIDLPKTPYPPIAKLTGNPNQGKAIFEQKCAFCHGASGQGRYGSGTYYRPALWGNHSFNRRAGMARISTLAEFIHGNMPYQFDGVLTDQEAWDLASYIDAQVRPD
;
A
#
# COMPACT_ATOMS: atom_id res chain seq x y z
N MET A 1 -81.47 41.10 -20.23
CA MET A 1 -81.07 40.30 -19.06
C MET A 1 -79.84 40.95 -18.40
N LYS A 2 -79.56 40.63 -17.12
CA LYS A 2 -78.66 41.33 -16.16
C LYS A 2 -77.15 41.24 -16.58
N ILE A 3 -76.22 42.22 -16.47
CA ILE A 3 -75.75 43.19 -15.41
C ILE A 3 -74.56 42.61 -14.57
N VAL A 4 -73.37 43.22 -14.37
CA VAL A 4 -72.72 44.45 -14.95
C VAL A 4 -71.21 44.63 -14.51
N LYS A 5 -70.38 45.41 -15.24
CA LYS A 5 -69.05 46.06 -14.86
C LYS A 5 -67.78 45.15 -14.68
N ILE A 6 -66.49 45.59 -14.73
CA ILE A 6 -65.83 46.93 -14.72
C ILE A 6 -64.41 46.96 -15.41
N MET A 7 -63.97 48.17 -15.81
CA MET A 7 -62.61 48.78 -16.09
C MET A 7 -61.26 48.05 -15.77
N ALA A 8 -60.05 48.46 -16.24
CA ALA A 8 -59.57 49.32 -17.35
C ALA A 8 -57.99 49.30 -17.46
N TYR A 9 -57.46 49.89 -18.53
CA TYR A 9 -56.05 50.07 -18.96
C TYR A 9 -55.00 50.63 -17.96
N ALA A 10 -53.72 50.29 -18.17
CA ALA A 10 -52.60 51.21 -18.56
C ALA A 10 -51.22 50.98 -17.89
N LEU A 11 -50.17 51.24 -18.69
CA LEU A 11 -48.72 51.41 -18.42
C LEU A 11 -48.20 51.43 -16.97
N VAL A 12 -47.10 50.69 -16.74
CA VAL A 12 -46.17 50.90 -15.62
C VAL A 12 -44.90 51.58 -16.11
N VAL A 13 -44.50 52.64 -15.40
CA VAL A 13 -43.32 53.48 -15.67
C VAL A 13 -42.08 52.91 -14.97
N ILE A 14 -40.92 52.99 -15.64
CA ILE A 14 -39.62 52.63 -15.05
C ILE A 14 -39.22 53.68 -14.01
N ILE A 15 -38.97 53.26 -12.77
CA ILE A 15 -38.38 54.10 -11.71
C ILE A 15 -37.02 53.51 -11.33
N PHE A 16 -35.96 54.29 -11.53
CA PHE A 16 -34.64 54.02 -10.96
C PHE A 16 -34.69 54.28 -9.44
N VAL A 17 -34.33 53.29 -8.63
CA VAL A 17 -34.03 53.48 -7.21
C VAL A 17 -32.56 53.12 -6.97
N VAL A 18 -31.74 54.14 -6.73
CA VAL A 18 -30.36 53.95 -6.28
C VAL A 18 -30.39 53.65 -4.79
N PHE A 19 -30.37 52.37 -4.43
CA PHE A 19 -30.06 51.96 -3.07
C PHE A 19 -28.53 51.88 -2.92
N SER A 20 -27.94 52.84 -2.23
CA SER A 20 -26.58 52.73 -1.71
C SER A 20 -26.55 51.66 -0.61
N SER A 21 -26.29 50.41 -0.99
CA SER A 21 -25.88 49.39 -0.06
C SER A 21 -24.49 49.74 0.46
N PHE A 22 -24.43 50.27 1.69
CA PHE A 22 -23.25 50.10 2.54
C PHE A 22 -23.12 48.60 2.85
N LEU A 23 -22.54 47.87 1.90
CA LEU A 23 -21.88 46.61 2.18
C LEU A 23 -20.74 46.93 3.13
N THR A 24 -20.98 46.72 4.43
CA THR A 24 -19.89 46.51 5.37
C THR A 24 -19.11 45.33 4.83
N SER A 25 -17.92 45.62 4.28
CA SER A 25 -16.99 44.59 3.84
C SER A 25 -16.76 43.65 5.01
N VAL A 26 -17.24 42.42 4.90
CA VAL A 26 -16.81 41.33 5.77
C VAL A 26 -15.30 41.29 5.62
N ASN A 27 -14.58 41.73 6.66
CA ASN A 27 -13.13 41.71 6.65
C ASN A 27 -12.69 40.27 6.40
N ALA A 28 -12.20 40.00 5.19
CA ALA A 28 -11.48 38.78 4.92
C ALA A 28 -10.30 38.78 5.91
N LYS A 29 -10.33 37.90 6.91
CA LYS A 29 -9.20 37.69 7.81
C LYS A 29 -7.98 37.48 6.91
N THR A 30 -6.98 38.34 7.05
CA THR A 30 -5.80 38.33 6.18
C THR A 30 -5.17 36.95 6.26
N VAL A 31 -5.11 36.25 5.13
CA VAL A 31 -4.44 34.95 5.05
C VAL A 31 -2.98 35.17 5.40
N SER A 32 -2.53 34.58 6.51
CA SER A 32 -1.12 34.63 6.88
C SER A 32 -0.32 33.85 5.82
N THR A 33 0.84 34.37 5.45
CA THR A 33 1.66 33.79 4.39
C THR A 33 3.13 33.71 4.81
N ILE A 34 3.76 32.59 4.48
CA ILE A 34 5.17 32.33 4.71
C ILE A 34 5.92 32.64 3.41
N ARG A 35 6.85 33.59 3.48
CA ARG A 35 7.69 33.94 2.33
C ARG A 35 8.75 32.87 2.14
N LEU A 36 8.74 32.23 0.97
CA LEU A 36 9.74 31.24 0.59
C LEU A 36 10.93 31.91 -0.13
N PRO A 37 12.17 31.40 0.05
CA PRO A 37 13.31 31.81 -0.76
C PRO A 37 13.13 31.34 -2.21
N ALA A 38 13.71 32.08 -3.17
CA ALA A 38 13.71 31.66 -4.57
C ALA A 38 14.51 30.35 -4.76
N VAL A 39 14.08 29.51 -5.70
CA VAL A 39 14.75 28.25 -6.06
C VAL A 39 15.13 28.32 -7.55
N CYS A 40 16.40 28.12 -7.88
CA CYS A 40 16.91 28.20 -9.25
C CYS A 40 16.43 29.42 -10.07
N ASN A 41 16.45 30.61 -9.43
CA ASN A 41 15.95 31.89 -9.95
C ASN A 41 14.43 31.97 -10.17
N ALA A 42 13.68 30.89 -9.95
CA ALA A 42 12.22 30.93 -9.89
C ALA A 42 11.75 31.40 -8.51
N LYS A 43 10.71 32.23 -8.49
CA LYS A 43 10.06 32.71 -7.28
C LYS A 43 8.61 32.26 -7.30
N LEU A 44 8.30 31.24 -6.50
CA LEU A 44 6.94 30.74 -6.32
C LEU A 44 6.12 31.68 -5.43
N SER A 45 4.81 31.41 -5.34
CA SER A 45 3.91 32.10 -4.41
C SER A 45 4.32 31.89 -2.95
N PRO A 46 4.05 32.86 -2.06
CA PRO A 46 4.14 32.64 -0.62
C PRO A 46 3.20 31.52 -0.17
N LEU A 47 3.68 30.66 0.72
CA LEU A 47 2.91 29.53 1.24
C LEU A 47 1.79 30.06 2.15
N ALA A 48 0.54 29.74 1.82
CA ALA A 48 -0.64 30.24 2.52
C ALA A 48 -1.00 29.39 3.75
N LEU A 49 -1.19 30.03 4.91
CA LEU A 49 -1.74 29.41 6.10
C LEU A 49 -3.27 29.58 6.10
N THR A 50 -3.98 28.60 5.56
CA THR A 50 -5.42 28.71 5.28
C THR A 50 -6.14 27.37 5.39
N TRP A 51 -7.45 27.42 5.63
CA TRP A 51 -8.37 26.27 5.57
C TRP A 51 -8.68 25.82 4.13
N GLN A 52 -8.27 26.59 3.13
CA GLN A 52 -8.52 26.29 1.72
C GLN A 52 -7.54 25.25 1.22
N LEU A 53 -8.06 24.07 0.84
CA LEU A 53 -7.28 23.07 0.11
C LEU A 53 -6.80 23.64 -1.24
N PRO A 54 -5.49 23.54 -1.56
CA PRO A 54 -4.99 23.92 -2.88
C PRO A 54 -5.62 23.00 -3.94
N GLN A 55 -6.00 23.55 -5.09
CA GLN A 55 -6.68 22.78 -6.15
C GLN A 55 -5.71 21.97 -7.02
N ASP A 56 -4.49 22.50 -7.21
CA ASP A 56 -3.42 21.87 -7.97
C ASP A 56 -2.06 22.46 -7.55
N VAL A 57 -0.97 21.83 -7.97
CA VAL A 57 0.41 22.27 -7.73
C VAL A 57 0.70 23.56 -8.51
N GLU A 58 1.41 24.51 -7.90
CA GLU A 58 1.80 25.75 -8.60
C GLU A 58 2.60 25.42 -9.86
N GLY A 59 2.07 25.84 -11.02
CA GLY A 59 2.70 25.59 -12.32
C GLY A 59 2.32 24.28 -13.00
N GLU A 60 1.43 23.47 -12.39
CA GLU A 60 0.80 22.31 -13.04
C GLU A 60 1.82 21.25 -13.53
N LEU A 61 2.92 21.07 -12.81
CA LEU A 61 4.05 20.17 -13.12
C LEU A 61 4.74 20.41 -14.50
N LYS A 62 4.48 21.55 -15.15
CA LYS A 62 4.93 21.86 -16.53
C LYS A 62 6.31 22.53 -16.61
N GLN A 63 6.97 22.78 -15.48
CA GLN A 63 8.22 23.53 -15.42
C GLN A 63 9.39 22.66 -15.88
N THR A 64 10.25 23.21 -16.75
CA THR A 64 11.39 22.50 -17.34
C THR A 64 12.51 22.19 -16.33
N ASN A 65 12.54 22.91 -15.20
CA ASN A 65 13.45 22.64 -14.10
C ASN A 65 12.70 21.92 -12.98
N PHE A 66 12.95 20.63 -12.82
CA PHE A 66 12.32 19.76 -11.85
C PHE A 66 12.66 20.12 -10.40
N ASN A 67 13.73 20.88 -10.14
CA ASN A 67 14.00 21.41 -8.80
C ASN A 67 12.99 22.51 -8.42
N VAL A 68 12.49 23.25 -9.41
CA VAL A 68 11.39 24.21 -9.22
C VAL A 68 10.06 23.48 -9.07
N VAL A 69 9.83 22.40 -9.84
CA VAL A 69 8.66 21.53 -9.64
C VAL A 69 8.66 20.93 -8.24
N GLN A 70 9.78 20.39 -7.77
CA GLN A 70 9.89 19.77 -6.45
C GLN A 70 9.50 20.75 -5.33
N ARG A 71 10.08 21.96 -5.30
CA ARG A 71 9.66 23.02 -4.37
C ARG A 71 8.17 23.36 -4.48
N ALA A 72 7.58 23.35 -5.69
CA ALA A 72 6.15 23.62 -5.86
C ALA A 72 5.29 22.49 -5.26
N VAL A 73 5.67 21.23 -5.48
CA VAL A 73 5.01 20.05 -4.91
C VAL A 73 5.18 20.01 -3.38
N ASP A 74 6.36 20.30 -2.85
CA ASP A 74 6.63 20.35 -1.39
C ASP A 74 5.90 21.54 -0.70
N SER A 75 5.69 22.65 -1.42
CA SER A 75 4.88 23.77 -0.94
C SER A 75 3.39 23.45 -0.96
N PHE A 76 2.91 22.83 -2.04
CA PHE A 76 1.55 22.30 -2.17
C PHE A 76 1.25 21.31 -1.04
N ALA A 77 2.15 20.35 -0.81
CA ALA A 77 2.09 19.38 0.27
C ALA A 77 1.83 20.04 1.64
N TRP A 78 2.68 21.00 2.04
CA TRP A 78 2.45 21.73 3.28
C TRP A 78 1.11 22.47 3.33
N GLN A 79 0.61 23.02 2.22
CA GLN A 79 -0.72 23.63 2.15
C GLN A 79 -1.85 22.61 2.33
N GLU A 80 -1.73 21.39 1.77
CA GLU A 80 -2.64 20.28 2.06
C GLU A 80 -2.66 19.98 3.56
N PHE A 81 -1.49 19.77 4.16
CA PHE A 81 -1.34 19.40 5.56
C PHE A 81 -1.98 20.44 6.49
N ILE A 82 -1.78 21.73 6.21
CA ILE A 82 -2.35 22.84 6.97
C ILE A 82 -3.89 22.90 6.81
N ALA A 83 -4.40 22.76 5.59
CA ALA A 83 -5.85 22.83 5.33
C ALA A 83 -6.60 21.63 5.93
N LEU A 84 -6.02 20.42 5.86
CA LEU A 84 -6.60 19.20 6.41
C LEU A 84 -6.54 19.17 7.95
N ASN A 85 -5.51 19.76 8.56
CA ASN A 85 -5.39 19.90 10.02
C ASN A 85 -6.05 21.18 10.58
N TRP A 86 -6.83 21.90 9.77
CA TRP A 86 -7.75 22.92 10.27
C TRP A 86 -8.87 22.27 11.13
N PRO A 87 -9.38 22.94 12.17
CA PRO A 87 -10.58 22.50 12.88
C PRO A 87 -11.75 22.25 11.93
N ALA A 88 -12.43 21.12 12.10
CA ALA A 88 -13.66 20.80 11.38
C ALA A 88 -14.86 21.58 11.94
N LEU A 89 -15.84 21.85 11.09
CA LEU A 89 -17.16 22.36 11.46
C LEU A 89 -17.99 21.21 12.05
N ASP A 90 -18.53 21.37 13.27
CA ASP A 90 -19.35 20.32 13.86
C ASP A 90 -20.63 20.08 13.07
N GLY A 91 -20.96 18.81 12.86
CA GLY A 91 -22.11 18.37 12.07
C GLY A 91 -21.91 18.29 10.55
N ASP A 92 -20.79 18.80 10.00
CA ASP A 92 -20.51 18.73 8.56
C ASP A 92 -19.11 18.16 8.29
N ARG A 93 -19.05 16.84 8.04
CA ARG A 93 -17.78 16.11 7.87
C ARG A 93 -17.01 16.68 6.67
N GLY A 94 -15.72 16.92 6.85
CA GLY A 94 -14.83 17.44 5.83
C GLY A 94 -14.94 18.95 5.56
N ALA A 95 -15.84 19.67 6.22
CA ALA A 95 -15.89 21.13 6.14
C ALA A 95 -15.01 21.77 7.24
N PRO A 96 -14.14 22.74 6.93
CA PRO A 96 -13.40 23.50 7.94
C PRO A 96 -14.25 24.58 8.61
N ASP A 97 -14.07 24.80 9.91
CA ASP A 97 -14.59 26.01 10.56
C ASP A 97 -13.71 27.23 10.21
N LYS A 98 -14.25 28.05 9.31
CA LYS A 98 -13.62 29.26 8.76
C LYS A 98 -13.51 30.39 9.80
N ASN A 99 -14.17 30.28 10.94
CA ASN A 99 -14.10 31.26 12.03
C ASN A 99 -12.93 30.99 12.98
N LEU A 100 -12.49 29.73 13.08
CA LEU A 100 -11.40 29.30 13.93
C LEU A 100 -10.01 29.47 13.26
N THR A 101 -8.96 29.38 14.07
CA THR A 101 -7.57 29.24 13.61
C THR A 101 -7.13 27.78 13.74
N ILE A 102 -6.05 27.39 13.06
CA ILE A 102 -5.53 26.02 13.10
C ILE A 102 -5.24 25.49 14.52
N ASN A 103 -4.95 26.40 15.47
CA ASN A 103 -4.62 26.10 16.86
C ASN A 103 -5.85 25.81 17.74
N ALA A 104 -7.08 26.09 17.27
CA ALA A 104 -8.27 25.86 18.07
C ALA A 104 -8.49 24.35 18.35
N PRO A 105 -9.02 23.96 19.53
CA PRO A 105 -9.27 22.56 19.86
C PRO A 105 -10.43 21.97 19.04
N GLY A 106 -10.51 20.64 19.00
CA GLY A 106 -11.57 19.89 18.29
C GLY A 106 -11.02 18.91 17.26
N PRO A 107 -11.90 18.16 16.56
CA PRO A 107 -11.49 17.28 15.46
C PRO A 107 -10.95 18.10 14.27
N ARG A 108 -10.01 17.52 13.54
CA ARG A 108 -9.51 18.07 12.26
C ARG A 108 -10.43 17.73 11.11
N VAL A 109 -10.38 18.53 10.03
CA VAL A 109 -11.14 18.29 8.79
C VAL A 109 -11.05 16.83 8.35
N TRP A 110 -9.83 16.28 8.25
CA TRP A 110 -9.62 14.90 7.82
C TRP A 110 -10.08 13.84 8.84
N GLU A 111 -10.05 14.12 10.14
CA GLU A 111 -10.48 13.17 11.18
C GLU A 111 -11.99 12.92 11.15
N THR A 112 -12.74 13.82 10.51
CA THR A 112 -14.19 13.66 10.31
C THR A 112 -14.54 12.86 9.04
N TRP A 113 -13.60 12.64 8.13
CA TRP A 113 -13.83 11.90 6.89
C TRP A 113 -14.20 10.43 7.14
N LYS A 114 -14.80 9.77 6.14
CA LYS A 114 -15.16 8.35 6.22
C LYS A 114 -13.91 7.47 6.33
N GLU A 115 -13.84 6.67 7.40
CA GLU A 115 -12.90 5.55 7.53
C GLU A 115 -13.26 4.45 6.52
N THR A 116 -12.32 3.66 5.99
CA THR A 116 -12.69 2.61 5.00
C THR A 116 -13.64 1.56 5.60
N SER A 117 -13.60 1.30 6.91
CA SER A 117 -14.59 0.44 7.59
C SER A 117 -16.00 1.05 7.67
N GLU A 118 -16.17 2.35 7.42
CA GLU A 118 -17.49 3.00 7.26
C GLU A 118 -18.02 2.92 5.81
N VAL A 119 -17.22 2.41 4.88
CA VAL A 119 -17.48 2.42 3.42
C VAL A 119 -17.64 1.01 2.87
N TYR A 120 -16.71 0.11 3.19
CA TYR A 120 -16.71 -1.26 2.70
C TYR A 120 -17.33 -2.18 3.76
N LEU A 121 -18.67 -2.27 3.73
CA LEU A 121 -19.45 -3.02 4.72
C LEU A 121 -19.58 -4.52 4.34
N PRO A 122 -19.77 -5.42 5.32
CA PRO A 122 -20.02 -6.84 5.06
C PRO A 122 -21.15 -7.08 4.05
N ASN A 123 -20.97 -8.10 3.20
CA ASN A 123 -21.88 -8.45 2.10
C ASN A 123 -22.07 -7.35 1.03
N GLY A 124 -21.12 -6.42 0.91
CA GLY A 124 -21.17 -5.33 -0.08
C GLY A 124 -22.36 -4.40 0.15
N ALA A 125 -22.73 -4.22 1.43
CA ALA A 125 -23.87 -3.40 1.83
C ALA A 125 -23.62 -1.91 1.57
N VAL A 126 -24.69 -1.17 1.31
CA VAL A 126 -24.61 0.28 1.02
C VAL A 126 -24.14 1.03 2.26
N PRO A 127 -23.05 1.80 2.21
CA PRO A 127 -22.60 2.60 3.35
C PRO A 127 -23.58 3.74 3.69
N LYS A 128 -23.60 4.15 4.96
CA LYS A 128 -24.44 5.28 5.39
C LYS A 128 -24.03 6.58 4.69
N PRO A 129 -24.97 7.56 4.52
CA PRO A 129 -24.67 8.85 3.93
C PRO A 129 -23.49 9.57 4.61
N TRP A 130 -22.80 10.42 3.85
CA TRP A 130 -21.53 11.06 4.26
C TRP A 130 -21.50 11.53 5.72
N ASN A 131 -22.46 12.37 6.15
CA ASN A 131 -22.51 12.98 7.49
C ASN A 131 -23.03 12.04 8.61
N ASN A 132 -23.43 10.81 8.31
CA ASN A 132 -23.90 9.84 9.31
C ASN A 132 -22.72 9.04 9.88
N ASN A 133 -22.63 8.92 11.21
CA ASN A 133 -21.68 8.02 11.85
C ASN A 133 -22.05 6.55 11.66
N GLU A 134 -21.04 5.69 11.52
CA GLU A 134 -21.28 4.26 11.67
C GLU A 134 -21.66 3.84 13.08
N SER A 135 -22.26 2.65 13.19
CA SER A 135 -22.56 2.04 14.47
C SER A 135 -21.25 1.61 15.13
N LEU A 136 -21.04 1.98 16.40
CA LEU A 136 -19.94 1.43 17.18
C LEU A 136 -20.06 -0.11 17.23
N PRO A 137 -18.93 -0.86 17.29
CA PRO A 137 -18.94 -2.29 17.61
C PRO A 137 -19.83 -2.56 18.84
N ASN A 138 -20.56 -3.69 18.85
CA ASN A 138 -21.63 -3.95 19.83
C ASN A 138 -21.20 -3.86 21.32
N SER A 139 -19.91 -3.96 21.63
CA SER A 139 -19.33 -3.78 22.96
C SER A 139 -19.14 -2.32 23.40
N LEU A 140 -19.12 -1.38 22.46
CA LEU A 140 -18.84 0.05 22.68
C LEU A 140 -20.13 0.88 22.73
N LYS A 141 -20.14 1.88 23.63
CA LYS A 141 -21.23 2.85 23.79
C LYS A 141 -20.71 4.27 23.53
N GLY A 142 -21.49 5.10 22.86
CA GLY A 142 -21.11 6.47 22.52
C GLY A 142 -21.92 7.05 21.36
N ASP A 143 -21.48 8.21 20.86
CA ASP A 143 -22.10 8.99 19.79
C ASP A 143 -21.61 8.63 18.37
N GLY A 144 -20.69 7.66 18.26
CA GLY A 144 -20.03 7.30 17.00
C GLY A 144 -19.04 8.35 16.47
N LYS A 145 -18.72 9.41 17.24
CA LYS A 145 -17.70 10.41 16.86
C LYS A 145 -16.30 10.06 17.37
N THR A 146 -16.18 9.28 18.45
CA THR A 146 -14.88 8.86 19.00
C THR A 146 -14.16 7.93 18.02
N LYS A 147 -12.88 8.21 17.74
CA LYS A 147 -12.05 7.43 16.81
C LYS A 147 -11.93 5.97 17.28
N ILE A 148 -12.00 5.02 16.35
CA ILE A 148 -11.72 3.61 16.60
C ILE A 148 -10.43 3.24 15.87
N LEU A 149 -9.52 2.54 16.54
CA LEU A 149 -8.20 2.19 16.04
C LEU A 149 -7.95 0.68 16.23
N PHE A 150 -8.01 -0.06 15.12
CA PHE A 150 -7.89 -1.53 15.10
C PHE A 150 -6.77 -2.05 14.17
N ARG A 151 -6.46 -1.35 13.06
CA ARG A 151 -5.42 -1.77 12.11
C ARG A 151 -4.03 -1.75 12.73
N GLN A 152 -3.22 -2.71 12.31
CA GLN A 152 -1.81 -2.88 12.71
C GLN A 152 -0.86 -2.38 11.61
N SER A 153 -1.36 -2.10 10.41
CA SER A 153 -0.59 -1.47 9.35
C SER A 153 -1.42 -0.59 8.42
N LYS A 154 -0.68 0.21 7.63
CA LYS A 154 -1.17 1.02 6.52
C LYS A 154 -1.45 0.22 5.23
N VAL A 155 -1.19 -1.08 5.23
CA VAL A 155 -1.34 -1.99 4.07
C VAL A 155 -2.09 -3.28 4.44
N ASP A 156 -2.84 -3.28 5.55
CA ASP A 156 -3.69 -4.41 5.97
C ASP A 156 -4.71 -4.77 4.87
N GLU A 157 -5.07 -3.83 4.00
CA GLU A 157 -5.98 -4.03 2.85
C GLU A 157 -5.41 -4.93 1.72
N VAL A 158 -4.10 -5.21 1.70
CA VAL A 158 -3.43 -5.99 0.62
C VAL A 158 -2.40 -6.98 1.13
N LEU A 159 -1.62 -6.62 2.16
CA LEU A 159 -0.66 -7.52 2.79
C LEU A 159 -1.32 -8.13 4.03
N ASN A 160 -2.09 -9.19 3.85
CA ASN A 160 -2.71 -9.97 4.92
C ASN A 160 -2.72 -11.47 4.54
N ASP A 161 -3.06 -12.34 5.49
CA ASP A 161 -3.02 -13.80 5.30
C ASP A 161 -4.04 -14.33 4.27
N ASP A 162 -5.10 -13.57 3.95
CA ASP A 162 -6.17 -13.95 3.02
C ASP A 162 -5.92 -13.48 1.57
N PHE A 163 -5.40 -12.25 1.42
CA PHE A 163 -4.97 -11.67 0.14
C PHE A 163 -3.51 -12.07 -0.10
N GLN A 164 -2.50 -11.20 0.07
CA GLN A 164 -1.10 -11.61 -0.14
C GLN A 164 -0.42 -12.16 1.13
N PRO A 165 -0.30 -13.50 1.34
CA PRO A 165 0.10 -14.05 2.63
C PRO A 165 1.46 -13.54 3.06
N THR A 166 1.59 -13.17 4.33
CA THR A 166 2.67 -12.29 4.79
C THR A 166 3.74 -12.99 5.62
N LYS A 167 3.55 -14.26 5.94
CA LYS A 167 4.38 -14.95 6.93
C LYS A 167 5.46 -15.79 6.28
N ALA A 168 6.66 -15.57 6.78
CA ALA A 168 7.20 -16.59 7.66
C ALA A 168 7.52 -15.95 9.03
N ASP A 169 6.75 -16.40 10.03
CA ASP A 169 6.60 -16.09 11.48
C ASP A 169 6.91 -14.69 12.07
N GLY A 170 7.57 -13.76 11.38
CA GLY A 170 7.76 -12.36 11.81
C GLY A 170 6.54 -11.45 11.60
N ALA A 171 5.38 -12.00 11.25
CA ALA A 171 4.09 -11.33 11.04
C ALA A 171 4.18 -9.95 10.34
N LEU A 172 4.39 -9.96 9.01
CA LEU A 172 3.98 -8.80 8.21
C LEU A 172 2.43 -8.72 8.18
N PRO A 173 1.87 -7.52 7.97
CA PRO A 173 2.59 -6.26 7.84
C PRO A 173 3.14 -5.85 9.22
N GLY A 174 4.43 -5.52 9.24
CA GLY A 174 5.25 -5.61 10.44
C GLY A 174 4.74 -4.65 11.51
N THR A 175 4.39 -5.18 12.67
CA THR A 175 3.88 -4.37 13.77
C THR A 175 4.97 -3.42 14.27
N LEU A 176 4.79 -2.12 14.04
CA LEU A 176 5.63 -1.11 14.67
C LEU A 176 5.21 -0.93 16.13
N THR A 177 6.19 -1.03 17.03
CA THR A 177 6.03 -0.74 18.46
C THR A 177 6.86 0.48 18.87
N ASP A 178 6.30 1.29 19.76
CA ASP A 178 7.02 2.41 20.39
C ASP A 178 8.05 1.93 21.43
N GLN A 179 8.84 2.85 21.99
CA GLN A 179 9.80 2.54 23.06
C GLN A 179 9.13 2.04 24.37
N TRP A 180 7.81 2.09 24.52
CA TRP A 180 7.07 1.51 25.64
C TRP A 180 6.52 0.11 25.32
N GLY A 181 6.70 -0.38 24.09
CA GLY A 181 6.18 -1.66 23.62
C GLY A 181 4.73 -1.60 23.14
N ASN A 182 4.12 -0.42 23.06
CA ASN A 182 2.76 -0.25 22.55
C ASN A 182 2.76 -0.35 21.03
N VAL A 183 1.76 -1.05 20.48
CA VAL A 183 1.57 -1.18 19.03
C VAL A 183 1.05 0.13 18.43
N VAL A 184 1.73 0.65 17.41
CA VAL A 184 1.25 1.75 16.58
C VAL A 184 0.01 1.31 15.81
N ARG A 185 -1.01 2.16 15.82
CA ARG A 185 -2.28 1.94 15.14
C ARG A 185 -2.40 2.78 13.89
N TYR A 186 -3.09 2.24 12.90
CA TYR A 186 -3.29 2.92 11.63
C TYR A 186 -4.79 3.13 11.34
N GLU A 187 -5.09 4.17 10.57
CA GLU A 187 -6.42 4.39 9.99
C GLU A 187 -6.28 4.89 8.55
N ILE A 188 -7.29 4.63 7.73
CA ILE A 188 -7.34 5.03 6.32
C ILE A 188 -8.66 5.75 6.09
N ARG A 189 -8.59 6.99 5.60
CA ARG A 189 -9.78 7.83 5.39
C ARG A 189 -9.83 8.39 3.97
N MET A 190 -11.05 8.45 3.42
CA MET A 190 -11.33 9.04 2.12
C MET A 190 -12.17 10.29 2.24
N ASN A 191 -11.85 11.32 1.45
CA ASN A 191 -12.65 12.54 1.42
C ASN A 191 -14.00 12.34 0.73
N LYS A 192 -14.86 13.37 0.79
CA LYS A 192 -16.22 13.29 0.23
C LYS A 192 -16.21 13.01 -1.28
N VAL A 193 -15.25 13.58 -2.03
CA VAL A 193 -15.14 13.42 -3.48
C VAL A 193 -14.93 11.95 -3.86
N LEU A 194 -14.00 11.26 -3.20
CA LEU A 194 -13.77 9.84 -3.42
C LEU A 194 -14.93 8.97 -2.88
N PHE A 195 -15.50 9.33 -1.73
CA PHE A 195 -16.66 8.63 -1.16
C PHE A 195 -17.89 8.67 -2.08
N ASP A 196 -18.23 9.85 -2.61
CA ASP A 196 -19.37 10.02 -3.54
C ASP A 196 -19.16 9.14 -4.77
N TYR A 197 -17.96 9.16 -5.36
CA TYR A 197 -17.59 8.31 -6.49
C TYR A 197 -17.69 6.80 -6.18
N VAL A 198 -17.24 6.37 -4.99
CA VAL A 198 -17.39 4.98 -4.50
C VAL A 198 -18.86 4.57 -4.40
N VAL A 199 -19.73 5.45 -3.91
CA VAL A 199 -21.16 5.17 -3.73
C VAL A 199 -21.90 5.17 -5.07
N GLU A 200 -21.67 6.16 -5.92
CA GLU A 200 -22.31 6.31 -7.23
C GLU A 200 -22.01 5.12 -8.15
N ASN A 201 -20.75 4.67 -8.18
CA ASN A 201 -20.30 3.53 -8.99
C ASN A 201 -20.38 2.19 -8.26
N LYS A 202 -20.93 2.16 -7.02
CA LYS A 202 -21.09 0.98 -6.16
C LYS A 202 -19.80 0.20 -5.90
N LEU A 203 -18.66 0.89 -5.85
CA LEU A 203 -17.33 0.28 -5.68
C LEU A 203 -17.11 -0.35 -4.29
N TYR A 204 -18.02 -0.07 -3.34
CA TYR A 204 -18.12 -0.77 -2.05
C TYR A 204 -18.60 -2.22 -2.17
N ASN A 205 -19.21 -2.59 -3.30
CA ASN A 205 -19.67 -3.95 -3.59
C ASN A 205 -18.72 -4.61 -4.61
N PRO A 206 -18.09 -5.75 -4.26
CA PRO A 206 -17.05 -6.34 -5.10
C PRO A 206 -17.59 -7.00 -6.38
N GLU A 207 -18.85 -7.42 -6.43
CA GLU A 207 -19.46 -7.93 -7.67
C GLU A 207 -19.67 -6.80 -8.68
N GLN A 208 -20.12 -5.62 -8.22
CA GLN A 208 -20.29 -4.45 -9.07
C GLN A 208 -18.94 -3.90 -9.53
N GLN A 209 -17.97 -3.80 -8.62
CA GLN A 209 -16.61 -3.36 -8.90
C GLN A 209 -15.91 -4.24 -9.96
N ALA A 210 -16.19 -5.55 -9.96
CA ALA A 210 -15.64 -6.50 -10.94
C ALA A 210 -16.16 -6.31 -12.38
N LEU A 211 -17.28 -5.60 -12.57
CA LEU A 211 -17.87 -5.34 -13.89
C LEU A 211 -17.20 -4.17 -14.63
N LEU A 212 -16.42 -3.34 -13.93
CA LEU A 212 -15.79 -2.17 -14.52
C LEU A 212 -14.48 -2.53 -15.26
N PRO A 213 -14.18 -1.89 -16.39
CA PRO A 213 -12.94 -2.12 -17.14
C PRO A 213 -11.71 -1.59 -16.40
N GLU A 214 -11.89 -0.51 -15.65
CA GLU A 214 -10.96 0.16 -14.75
C GLU A 214 -11.75 1.04 -13.78
N ILE A 215 -11.10 1.46 -12.70
CA ILE A 215 -11.55 2.53 -11.80
C ILE A 215 -10.66 3.74 -12.09
N ASP A 216 -11.26 4.93 -12.09
CA ASP A 216 -10.60 6.22 -12.33
C ASP A 216 -11.26 7.26 -11.41
N ALA A 217 -10.60 7.59 -10.29
CA ALA A 217 -11.18 8.50 -9.30
C ALA A 217 -11.18 9.95 -9.84
N PRO A 218 -12.17 10.79 -9.50
CA PRO A 218 -12.21 12.16 -9.99
C PRO A 218 -11.15 13.06 -9.35
N ASP A 219 -10.74 14.11 -10.06
CA ASP A 219 -9.91 15.19 -9.51
C ASP A 219 -10.51 15.74 -8.21
N GLY A 220 -9.66 16.03 -7.22
CA GLY A 220 -10.13 16.36 -5.88
C GLY A 220 -10.30 15.14 -4.97
N SER A 221 -10.11 13.91 -5.45
CA SER A 221 -10.06 12.72 -4.61
C SER A 221 -8.83 12.75 -3.69
N ILE A 222 -9.04 12.55 -2.39
CA ILE A 222 -7.99 12.49 -1.39
C ILE A 222 -8.15 11.24 -0.52
N LEU A 223 -7.05 10.52 -0.35
CA LEU A 223 -6.88 9.48 0.66
C LEU A 223 -5.83 9.91 1.68
N ILE A 224 -6.08 9.56 2.94
CA ILE A 224 -5.13 9.72 4.05
C ILE A 224 -4.84 8.37 4.67
N LYS A 225 -3.58 8.15 5.03
CA LYS A 225 -3.18 7.11 5.98
C LYS A 225 -2.49 7.77 7.18
N ALA A 226 -2.98 7.51 8.38
CA ALA A 226 -2.44 8.10 9.61
C ALA A 226 -1.97 7.01 10.58
N ALA A 227 -0.87 7.27 11.27
CA ALA A 227 -0.26 6.40 12.27
C ALA A 227 -0.29 7.07 13.65
N TRP A 228 -0.68 6.30 14.66
CA TRP A 228 -0.99 6.77 16.02
C TRP A 228 -0.29 5.90 17.07
N ARG A 229 0.32 6.51 18.09
CA ARG A 229 0.77 5.79 19.30
C ARG A 229 0.00 6.24 20.53
N GLU A 230 -0.02 5.42 21.57
CA GLU A 230 -0.45 5.87 22.89
C GLU A 230 0.56 6.89 23.45
N ILE A 231 0.05 7.95 24.10
CA ILE A 231 0.89 9.02 24.67
C ILE A 231 0.52 9.28 26.13
N ASN A 232 1.53 9.68 26.90
CA ASN A 232 1.32 10.09 28.29
C ASN A 232 0.90 11.57 28.40
N PRO A 233 0.23 11.99 29.48
CA PRO A 233 -0.17 13.40 29.66
C PRO A 233 0.99 14.40 29.57
N GLU A 234 2.19 14.02 30.01
CA GLU A 234 3.42 14.82 29.93
C GLU A 234 3.86 15.12 28.50
N GLU A 235 3.55 14.23 27.55
CA GLU A 235 3.88 14.36 26.14
C GLU A 235 2.78 15.08 25.34
N SER A 236 1.56 15.23 25.89
CA SER A 236 0.38 15.68 25.14
C SER A 236 0.56 17.00 24.38
N GLY A 237 1.32 17.96 24.93
CA GLY A 237 1.64 19.22 24.26
C GLY A 237 2.53 19.10 23.01
N ARG A 238 3.17 17.94 22.78
CA ARG A 238 4.07 17.67 21.64
C ARG A 238 3.39 17.06 20.42
N PHE A 239 2.18 16.50 20.58
CA PHE A 239 1.48 15.72 19.57
C PHE A 239 0.07 16.27 19.35
N HIS A 240 -0.39 16.35 18.09
CA HIS A 240 -1.83 16.39 17.86
C HIS A 240 -2.42 15.09 18.41
N ASN A 241 -3.33 15.22 19.37
CA ASN A 241 -3.75 14.11 20.20
C ASN A 241 -5.27 14.09 20.40
N VAL A 242 -5.83 12.88 20.40
CA VAL A 242 -7.26 12.63 20.52
C VAL A 242 -7.53 11.39 21.37
N PRO A 243 -8.68 11.33 22.07
CA PRO A 243 -9.15 10.08 22.65
C PRO A 243 -9.59 9.11 21.53
N ALA A 244 -9.16 7.86 21.63
CA ALA A 244 -9.54 6.80 20.69
C ALA A 244 -9.83 5.49 21.42
N TYR A 245 -10.79 4.71 20.91
CA TYR A 245 -10.98 3.33 21.28
C TYR A 245 -9.96 2.46 20.53
N VAL A 246 -8.92 2.03 21.23
CA VAL A 246 -7.86 1.15 20.70
C VAL A 246 -8.24 -0.30 20.97
N GLN A 247 -8.14 -1.15 19.96
CA GLN A 247 -8.38 -2.59 20.12
C GLN A 247 -7.20 -3.28 20.82
N ASP A 248 -7.49 -4.15 21.79
CA ASP A 248 -6.56 -5.13 22.34
C ASP A 248 -6.44 -6.31 21.36
N LEU A 249 -5.22 -6.68 20.96
CA LEU A 249 -4.99 -7.73 19.97
C LEU A 249 -5.16 -9.15 20.51
N THR A 250 -5.16 -9.32 21.83
CA THR A 250 -5.28 -10.61 22.50
C THR A 250 -6.73 -10.93 22.81
N THR A 251 -7.49 -9.94 23.29
CA THR A 251 -8.90 -10.12 23.69
C THR A 251 -9.90 -9.69 22.62
N GLY A 252 -9.49 -8.83 21.68
CA GLY A 252 -10.37 -8.18 20.71
C GLY A 252 -11.25 -7.06 21.29
N GLU A 253 -11.16 -6.80 22.61
CA GLU A 253 -11.88 -5.74 23.29
C GLU A 253 -11.31 -4.35 22.98
N TYR A 254 -12.09 -3.30 23.24
CA TYR A 254 -11.69 -1.92 22.96
C TYR A 254 -11.53 -1.12 24.26
N GLN A 255 -10.41 -0.39 24.37
CA GLN A 255 -10.09 0.43 25.53
C GLN A 255 -9.91 1.88 25.11
N LEU A 256 -10.44 2.82 25.90
CA LEU A 256 -10.28 4.25 25.63
C LEU A 256 -8.87 4.69 26.03
N ARG A 257 -8.09 5.13 25.04
CA ARG A 257 -6.70 5.58 25.19
C ARG A 257 -6.52 7.00 24.65
N GLN A 258 -5.54 7.72 25.18
CA GLN A 258 -5.08 8.97 24.61
C GLN A 258 -4.00 8.65 23.58
N VAL A 259 -4.22 9.02 22.32
CA VAL A 259 -3.27 8.75 21.23
C VAL A 259 -2.75 10.04 20.61
N GLY A 260 -1.50 10.01 20.14
CA GLY A 260 -0.82 11.09 19.43
C GLY A 260 -0.47 10.68 18.00
N LEU A 261 -0.69 11.60 17.05
CA LEU A 261 -0.37 11.40 15.64
C LEU A 261 1.15 11.39 15.45
N VAL A 262 1.71 10.29 14.94
CA VAL A 262 3.15 10.10 14.72
C VAL A 262 3.55 10.08 13.24
N GLY A 263 2.65 9.67 12.35
CA GLY A 263 2.92 9.61 10.92
C GLY A 263 1.68 9.91 10.09
N PHE A 264 1.86 10.53 8.93
CA PHE A 264 0.75 10.98 8.10
C PHE A 264 1.12 10.93 6.62
N HIS A 265 0.27 10.31 5.80
CA HIS A 265 0.36 10.31 4.34
C HIS A 265 -0.86 11.01 3.78
N ILE A 266 -0.66 11.86 2.77
CA ILE A 266 -1.72 12.44 1.95
C ILE A 266 -1.48 11.97 0.52
N MET A 267 -2.53 11.46 -0.11
CA MET A 267 -2.57 11.14 -1.53
C MET A 267 -3.68 11.97 -2.17
N TYR A 268 -3.34 12.92 -3.04
CA TYR A 268 -4.30 13.85 -3.67
C TYR A 268 -4.19 13.74 -5.20
N LYS A 269 -5.26 13.34 -5.88
CA LYS A 269 -5.40 13.45 -7.34
C LYS A 269 -5.79 14.87 -7.78
N THR A 270 -4.95 15.50 -8.60
CA THR A 270 -5.18 16.85 -9.14
C THR A 270 -5.22 16.81 -10.67
N PRO A 271 -5.80 17.83 -11.35
CA PRO A 271 -5.87 17.87 -12.81
C PRO A 271 -4.51 17.75 -13.51
N SER A 272 -3.43 18.27 -12.91
CA SER A 272 -2.06 18.12 -13.43
C SER A 272 -1.35 16.83 -13.00
N ALA A 273 -1.82 16.17 -11.94
CA ALA A 273 -1.23 14.95 -11.37
C ALA A 273 -2.26 13.78 -11.34
N PRO A 274 -2.60 13.18 -12.48
CA PRO A 274 -3.56 12.08 -12.54
C PRO A 274 -3.04 10.78 -11.91
N GLN A 275 -1.72 10.61 -11.73
CA GLN A 275 -1.13 9.53 -10.91
C GLN A 275 -1.04 9.91 -9.41
N TRP A 276 -1.70 11.01 -9.02
CA TRP A 276 -1.77 11.57 -7.67
C TRP A 276 -0.43 12.16 -7.18
N ILE A 277 -0.50 13.15 -6.31
CA ILE A 277 0.63 13.64 -5.49
C ILE A 277 0.65 12.86 -4.17
N TRP A 278 1.85 12.46 -3.72
CA TRP A 278 2.05 11.60 -2.55
C TRP A 278 2.97 12.28 -1.55
N SER A 279 2.40 12.94 -0.53
CA SER A 279 3.17 13.64 0.52
C SER A 279 3.19 12.85 1.83
N THR A 280 4.33 12.85 2.54
CA THR A 280 4.50 12.11 3.80
C THR A 280 5.19 12.93 4.89
N TYR A 281 4.65 12.82 6.11
CA TYR A 281 5.01 13.63 7.26
C TYR A 281 5.28 12.76 8.49
N GLU A 282 6.20 13.23 9.32
CA GLU A 282 6.54 12.63 10.61
C GLU A 282 6.35 13.64 11.73
N GLN A 283 5.98 13.16 12.92
CA GLN A 283 6.19 13.94 14.15
C GLN A 283 7.69 13.93 14.48
N VAL A 284 8.24 15.08 14.87
CA VAL A 284 9.70 15.29 14.92
C VAL A 284 10.42 14.50 16.02
N ASP A 285 9.70 14.05 17.04
CA ASP A 285 10.19 13.22 18.14
C ASP A 285 10.02 11.71 17.86
N ASN A 286 9.83 11.30 16.59
CA ASN A 286 9.77 9.88 16.21
C ASN A 286 11.12 9.17 16.37
N VAL A 287 12.19 9.75 15.80
CA VAL A 287 13.57 9.23 15.82
C VAL A 287 14.56 10.40 15.77
N PRO A 288 15.83 10.23 16.19
CA PRO A 288 16.87 11.24 16.05
C PRO A 288 16.97 11.84 14.63
N GLY A 289 17.33 13.12 14.56
CA GLY A 289 17.45 13.87 13.32
C GLY A 289 18.27 15.14 13.46
N LEU A 290 18.58 15.78 12.32
CA LEU A 290 19.42 16.99 12.23
C LEU A 290 18.87 18.17 13.06
N SER A 291 17.56 18.22 13.28
CA SER A 291 16.83 19.27 13.98
C SER A 291 16.97 19.23 15.52
N HIS A 292 17.43 18.11 16.09
CA HIS A 292 17.20 17.77 17.51
C HIS A 292 18.42 17.89 18.44
N SER A 293 19.50 18.54 18.01
CA SER A 293 20.72 18.72 18.81
C SER A 293 20.60 19.68 20.01
N GLY A 294 19.38 20.10 20.37
CA GLY A 294 19.13 21.23 21.30
C GLY A 294 18.39 20.93 22.61
N TYR A 295 17.69 19.80 22.74
CA TYR A 295 16.89 19.49 23.95
C TYR A 295 17.53 18.36 24.78
N PRO A 296 18.05 18.64 25.99
CA PRO A 296 18.45 17.58 26.90
C PRO A 296 17.21 16.78 27.34
N ASN A 297 17.33 15.45 27.35
CA ASN A 297 16.32 14.47 27.78
C ASN A 297 15.13 14.21 26.83
N THR A 298 15.21 14.50 25.53
CA THR A 298 14.17 14.04 24.58
C THR A 298 14.15 12.51 24.48
N VAL A 299 13.00 11.91 24.81
CA VAL A 299 12.71 10.48 24.57
C VAL A 299 12.06 10.38 23.19
N PHE A 300 12.67 9.65 22.26
CA PHE A 300 12.08 9.44 20.93
C PHE A 300 11.08 8.29 20.96
N SER A 301 10.03 8.40 20.14
CA SER A 301 8.93 7.44 20.08
C SER A 301 9.41 6.04 19.65
N PHE A 302 10.40 5.95 18.75
CA PHE A 302 10.82 4.71 18.10
C PHE A 302 12.34 4.45 18.15
N HIS A 303 13.08 5.18 19.01
CA HIS A 303 14.53 5.03 19.14
C HIS A 303 14.98 5.30 20.57
N GLY A 304 15.76 4.41 21.18
CA GLY A 304 16.15 4.58 22.59
C GLY A 304 16.87 3.39 23.20
N ASP A 305 17.11 3.48 24.51
CA ASP A 305 17.85 2.51 25.31
C ASP A 305 17.05 1.27 25.71
N ARG A 306 15.73 1.26 25.50
CA ARG A 306 14.84 0.17 25.94
C ARG A 306 14.92 -1.10 25.08
N CYS A 307 15.62 -1.06 23.95
CA CYS A 307 16.18 -2.27 23.35
C CYS A 307 17.56 -2.00 22.72
N VAL A 308 18.60 -1.86 23.56
CA VAL A 308 19.99 -1.60 23.13
C VAL A 308 20.52 -2.62 22.11
N ASN A 309 20.08 -3.88 22.19
CA ASN A 309 20.55 -4.97 21.31
C ASN A 309 19.66 -5.20 20.08
N CYS A 310 18.59 -4.42 19.88
CA CYS A 310 17.73 -4.57 18.70
C CYS A 310 18.40 -3.97 17.46
N LEU A 311 18.34 -4.69 16.33
CA LEU A 311 18.76 -4.16 15.05
C LEU A 311 17.79 -3.05 14.58
N THR A 312 18.33 -1.95 14.08
CA THR A 312 17.50 -0.83 13.63
C THR A 312 16.78 -1.18 12.32
N ASN A 313 15.52 -0.77 12.19
CA ASN A 313 14.66 -1.02 11.02
C ASN A 313 14.48 -2.52 10.73
N GLN A 314 14.45 -3.33 11.79
CA GLN A 314 14.06 -4.74 11.74
C GLN A 314 12.83 -4.96 12.64
N GLN A 315 11.97 -5.90 12.23
CA GLN A 315 10.84 -6.32 13.04
C GLN A 315 11.36 -7.04 14.30
N THR A 316 10.91 -6.61 15.47
CA THR A 316 11.16 -7.29 16.74
C THR A 316 10.07 -8.31 17.03
N VAL A 317 10.37 -9.27 17.91
CA VAL A 317 9.36 -10.21 18.42
C VAL A 317 8.32 -9.48 19.29
N PRO A 318 7.08 -9.96 19.38
CA PRO A 318 6.02 -9.30 20.15
C PRO A 318 6.44 -8.99 21.59
N GLY A 319 6.11 -7.77 22.06
CA GLY A 319 6.46 -7.28 23.39
C GLY A 319 7.87 -6.68 23.54
N ILE A 320 8.72 -6.77 22.51
CA ILE A 320 10.02 -6.07 22.46
C ILE A 320 9.89 -4.80 21.60
N PRO A 321 10.21 -3.59 22.14
CA PRO A 321 10.23 -2.35 21.37
C PRO A 321 11.10 -2.41 20.12
N ASN A 322 10.59 -1.95 18.98
CA ASN A 322 11.39 -1.77 17.78
C ASN A 322 12.46 -0.68 17.99
N GLN A 323 13.57 -0.79 17.26
CA GLN A 323 14.49 0.32 17.06
C GLN A 323 14.39 0.81 15.62
N VAL A 324 14.16 2.10 15.43
CA VAL A 324 14.00 2.72 14.12
C VAL A 324 15.07 3.78 13.91
N THR A 325 15.59 3.86 12.70
CA THR A 325 16.48 4.94 12.25
C THR A 325 16.06 5.37 10.86
N ARG A 326 16.15 6.67 10.58
CA ARG A 326 15.86 7.21 9.25
C ARG A 326 16.97 6.81 8.27
N ARG A 327 16.62 6.10 7.20
CA ARG A 327 17.52 5.72 6.11
C ARG A 327 17.50 6.70 4.95
N ILE A 328 16.32 7.23 4.62
CA ILE A 328 16.17 8.30 3.61
C ILE A 328 16.25 9.64 4.35
N PRO A 329 17.35 10.41 4.22
CA PRO A 329 17.46 11.70 4.88
C PRO A 329 16.46 12.70 4.29
N ILE A 330 15.98 13.63 5.13
CA ILE A 330 15.26 14.81 4.65
C ILE A 330 16.29 15.70 3.93
N PRO A 331 16.07 16.10 2.67
CA PRO A 331 16.98 16.98 1.95
C PRO A 331 17.24 18.31 2.69
N ASP A 332 18.51 18.65 2.89
CA ASP A 332 18.97 19.77 3.73
C ASP A 332 19.82 20.82 2.99
N GLN A 333 19.89 20.70 1.66
CA GLN A 333 20.71 21.53 0.78
C GLN A 333 19.89 22.11 -0.37
N ASP A 334 20.19 23.35 -0.74
CA ASP A 334 19.62 23.97 -1.93
C ASP A 334 20.06 23.21 -3.19
N PRO A 335 19.19 23.07 -4.20
CA PRO A 335 19.48 22.27 -5.39
C PRO A 335 20.60 22.87 -6.24
N ASP A 336 21.44 22.00 -6.81
CA ASP A 336 22.32 22.37 -7.92
C ASP A 336 21.47 22.71 -9.16
N CYS A 337 21.31 24.00 -9.40
CA CYS A 337 20.53 24.53 -10.51
C CYS A 337 21.16 24.33 -11.89
N SER A 338 22.41 23.83 -11.98
CA SER A 338 22.99 23.33 -13.23
C SER A 338 22.47 21.92 -13.60
N GLN A 339 21.81 21.24 -12.66
CA GLN A 339 21.24 19.90 -12.79
C GLN A 339 19.70 19.95 -12.74
N PRO A 340 19.01 20.49 -13.77
CA PRO A 340 17.58 20.81 -13.72
C PRO A 340 16.65 19.58 -13.67
N THR A 341 17.16 18.36 -13.83
CA THR A 341 16.36 17.12 -13.87
C THR A 341 16.41 16.32 -12.57
N ARG A 342 16.99 16.87 -11.49
CA ARG A 342 17.24 16.14 -10.23
C ARG A 342 16.03 16.04 -9.31
N ALA A 343 15.09 16.99 -9.38
CA ALA A 343 13.97 17.12 -8.44
C ALA A 343 14.44 17.15 -6.98
N VAL A 344 15.28 18.14 -6.67
CA VAL A 344 15.76 18.39 -5.31
C VAL A 344 15.23 19.73 -4.82
N ASP A 345 14.83 19.78 -3.55
CA ASP A 345 14.57 20.98 -2.79
C ASP A 345 15.24 20.90 -1.41
N ASN A 346 15.41 22.02 -0.74
CA ASN A 346 15.87 22.12 0.64
C ASN A 346 14.67 22.00 1.60
N ILE A 347 14.21 20.77 1.79
CA ILE A 347 13.01 20.47 2.59
C ILE A 347 13.23 20.77 4.08
N ALA A 348 14.45 20.61 4.59
CA ALA A 348 14.79 21.02 5.96
C ALA A 348 14.62 22.53 6.18
N GLU A 349 15.03 23.36 5.22
CA GLU A 349 14.78 24.81 5.24
C GLU A 349 13.28 25.14 5.17
N LEU A 350 12.56 24.50 4.24
CA LEU A 350 11.11 24.67 4.08
C LEU A 350 10.36 24.31 5.37
N ASN A 351 10.66 23.15 5.96
CA ASN A 351 10.12 22.72 7.25
C ASN A 351 10.37 23.77 8.34
N ARG A 352 11.61 24.27 8.47
CA ARG A 352 11.94 25.30 9.47
C ARG A 352 11.16 26.60 9.26
N LEU A 353 10.91 27.00 8.01
CA LEU A 353 10.11 28.18 7.69
C LEU A 353 8.63 27.96 8.05
N VAL A 354 8.07 26.79 7.71
CA VAL A 354 6.67 26.44 7.99
C VAL A 354 6.42 26.26 9.49
N GLN A 355 7.28 25.53 10.19
CA GLN A 355 7.21 25.34 11.64
C GLN A 355 7.27 26.66 12.41
N ARG A 356 8.08 27.63 11.96
CA ARG A 356 8.11 28.99 12.55
C ARG A 356 6.79 29.74 12.30
N GLY A 357 6.20 29.64 11.11
CA GLY A 357 4.87 30.21 10.85
C GLY A 357 3.73 29.52 11.60
N LEU A 358 4.00 28.37 12.22
CA LEU A 358 3.08 27.56 13.02
C LEU A 358 3.49 27.49 14.50
N GLU A 359 4.37 28.38 14.98
CA GLU A 359 5.03 28.26 16.31
C GLU A 359 4.07 28.22 17.51
N ASP A 360 2.93 28.92 17.42
CA ASP A 360 1.85 28.89 18.43
C ASP A 360 0.99 27.60 18.39
N SER A 361 1.39 26.59 17.60
CA SER A 361 0.60 25.39 17.32
C SER A 361 1.41 24.11 17.45
N VAL A 362 0.72 23.01 17.78
CA VAL A 362 1.30 21.66 17.81
C VAL A 362 1.80 21.19 16.43
N TRP A 363 1.32 21.82 15.35
CA TRP A 363 1.74 21.52 13.97
C TRP A 363 3.18 21.95 13.67
N SER A 364 3.77 22.82 14.50
CA SER A 364 5.22 23.10 14.49
C SER A 364 6.09 21.89 14.89
N HIS A 365 5.49 20.80 15.37
CA HIS A 365 6.18 19.55 15.75
C HIS A 365 6.02 18.44 14.73
N TYR A 366 5.58 18.79 13.51
CA TYR A 366 5.51 17.91 12.35
C TYR A 366 6.43 18.41 11.25
N GLN A 367 6.89 17.53 10.38
CA GLN A 367 7.80 17.85 9.27
C GLN A 367 7.44 17.05 8.02
N LEU A 368 7.51 17.69 6.84
CA LEU A 368 7.48 17.01 5.56
C LEU A 368 8.80 16.25 5.36
N ILE A 369 8.73 14.99 4.91
CA ILE A 369 9.93 14.22 4.54
C ILE A 369 10.26 14.43 3.07
N ASN A 370 9.25 14.26 2.22
CA ASN A 370 9.25 14.62 0.80
C ASN A 370 7.82 14.52 0.24
N ALA A 371 7.62 15.05 -0.95
CA ALA A 371 6.43 14.77 -1.76
C ALA A 371 6.82 14.20 -3.14
N GLN A 372 6.17 13.10 -3.51
CA GLN A 372 6.46 12.30 -4.70
C GLN A 372 5.41 12.53 -5.80
N TRP A 373 5.90 12.67 -7.04
CA TRP A 373 5.11 13.00 -8.24
C TRP A 373 5.62 12.25 -9.48
N ALA A 374 4.73 11.98 -10.45
CA ALA A 374 5.11 11.41 -11.74
C ALA A 374 5.64 12.50 -12.68
N THR A 375 6.78 12.26 -13.34
CA THR A 375 7.24 13.16 -14.40
C THR A 375 6.38 12.98 -15.65
N PRO A 376 5.90 14.05 -16.30
CA PRO A 376 5.21 13.95 -17.58
C PRO A 376 6.04 13.17 -18.60
N LYS A 377 5.41 12.16 -19.22
CA LYS A 377 6.05 11.30 -20.22
C LYS A 377 6.40 12.11 -21.48
N PRO A 378 7.65 12.08 -21.97
CA PRO A 378 8.00 12.76 -23.21
C PRO A 378 7.19 12.21 -24.39
N PRO A 379 6.73 13.03 -25.37
CA PRO A 379 6.01 12.53 -26.55
C PRO A 379 6.80 11.54 -27.42
N THR A 380 8.12 11.49 -27.24
CA THR A 380 9.03 10.55 -27.90
C THR A 380 9.13 9.20 -27.17
N ASP A 381 8.73 9.12 -25.91
CA ASP A 381 8.75 7.89 -25.13
C ASP A 381 7.52 7.04 -25.47
N LYS A 382 7.76 5.78 -25.83
CA LYS A 382 6.77 4.80 -26.24
C LYS A 382 6.73 3.59 -25.30
N SER A 383 7.29 3.69 -24.09
CA SER A 383 7.09 2.69 -23.05
C SER A 383 5.59 2.43 -22.82
N PRO A 384 5.20 1.26 -22.30
CA PRO A 384 3.88 1.11 -21.68
C PRO A 384 3.68 2.12 -20.54
N ASP A 385 2.48 2.68 -20.39
CA ASP A 385 2.16 3.65 -19.32
C ASP A 385 2.10 3.01 -17.92
N THR A 386 2.10 1.68 -17.86
CA THR A 386 2.31 0.86 -16.66
C THR A 386 3.68 1.12 -16.00
N VAL A 387 4.66 1.62 -16.74
CA VAL A 387 5.92 2.19 -16.23
C VAL A 387 5.91 3.70 -16.45
N PHE A 388 5.80 4.43 -15.35
CA PHE A 388 5.98 5.88 -15.32
C PHE A 388 7.19 6.24 -14.48
N LYS A 389 7.94 7.26 -14.88
CA LYS A 389 9.04 7.79 -14.08
C LYS A 389 8.48 8.65 -12.94
N VAL A 390 8.97 8.40 -11.73
CA VAL A 390 8.55 9.04 -10.48
C VAL A 390 9.73 9.73 -9.81
N LEU A 391 9.50 10.91 -9.21
CA LEU A 391 10.51 11.67 -8.49
C LEU A 391 9.97 12.17 -7.13
N PRO A 392 10.79 12.12 -6.05
CA PRO A 392 11.99 11.29 -5.93
C PRO A 392 11.63 9.80 -6.12
N ALA A 393 12.58 8.99 -6.59
CA ALA A 393 12.30 7.59 -6.93
C ALA A 393 11.88 6.75 -5.71
N LEU A 394 12.52 7.02 -4.56
CA LEU A 394 12.20 6.43 -3.26
C LEU A 394 11.53 7.46 -2.35
N LEU A 395 10.54 7.01 -1.59
CA LEU A 395 9.91 7.77 -0.52
C LEU A 395 9.58 6.81 0.63
N GLY A 396 10.14 7.07 1.81
CA GLY A 396 9.98 6.23 2.98
C GLY A 396 9.96 7.03 4.27
N ASN A 397 8.93 6.79 5.07
CA ASN A 397 8.68 7.37 6.38
C ASN A 397 8.94 6.31 7.47
N THR A 398 9.55 6.72 8.57
CA THR A 398 9.96 5.90 9.72
C THR A 398 8.83 5.19 10.45
N THR A 399 7.57 5.60 10.24
CA THR A 399 6.37 4.99 10.86
C THR A 399 5.52 4.21 9.86
N MET A 400 5.77 4.36 8.56
CA MET A 400 4.93 3.83 7.50
C MET A 400 5.70 2.81 6.66
N GLU A 401 6.92 3.16 6.25
CA GLU A 401 7.85 2.31 5.48
C GLU A 401 8.98 1.74 6.36
N THR A 402 8.78 1.67 7.69
CA THR A 402 9.80 1.38 8.72
C THR A 402 10.89 0.39 8.29
N TYR A 403 10.50 -0.79 7.82
CA TYR A 403 11.38 -1.94 7.50
C TYR A 403 11.82 -2.00 6.03
N ILE A 404 11.41 -1.03 5.22
CA ILE A 404 11.50 -1.05 3.75
C ILE A 404 11.89 0.32 3.14
N GLN A 405 12.28 1.31 3.96
CA GLN A 405 12.52 2.70 3.54
C GLN A 405 13.31 2.80 2.23
N GLU A 406 14.46 2.12 2.13
CA GLU A 406 15.39 2.13 0.98
C GLU A 406 14.89 1.37 -0.27
N THR A 407 13.66 0.83 -0.21
CA THR A 407 13.01 0.04 -1.27
C THR A 407 11.57 0.49 -1.55
N SER A 408 11.10 1.54 -0.87
CA SER A 408 9.72 2.01 -1.01
C SER A 408 9.62 3.15 -2.02
N SER A 409 8.66 3.01 -2.93
CA SER A 409 8.14 4.08 -3.76
C SER A 409 6.62 4.04 -3.61
N CYS A 410 6.00 5.13 -3.15
CA CYS A 410 4.57 5.16 -2.87
C CYS A 410 3.78 4.86 -4.16
N MET A 411 4.06 5.61 -5.22
CA MET A 411 3.45 5.40 -6.53
C MET A 411 3.82 4.05 -7.13
N GLY A 412 5.07 3.60 -6.98
CA GLY A 412 5.52 2.30 -7.50
C GLY A 412 4.73 1.14 -6.91
N CYS A 413 4.64 1.09 -5.58
CA CYS A 413 3.84 0.12 -4.85
C CYS A 413 2.36 0.21 -5.23
N HIS A 414 1.78 1.41 -5.20
CA HIS A 414 0.35 1.60 -5.46
C HIS A 414 -0.05 1.41 -6.93
N SER A 415 0.89 1.47 -7.89
CA SER A 415 0.62 1.28 -9.34
C SER A 415 0.07 -0.09 -9.74
N ILE A 416 0.03 -1.06 -8.80
CA ILE A 416 -0.48 -2.41 -9.02
C ILE A 416 -1.90 -2.59 -8.48
N ALA A 417 -2.48 -1.58 -7.82
CA ALA A 417 -3.82 -1.65 -7.25
C ALA A 417 -4.86 -2.10 -8.31
N ARG A 418 -5.65 -3.13 -7.97
CA ARG A 418 -6.61 -3.77 -8.88
C ARG A 418 -8.03 -3.74 -8.34
N SER A 419 -9.00 -3.81 -9.25
CA SER A 419 -10.37 -4.15 -8.86
C SER A 419 -10.52 -5.63 -8.50
N SER A 420 -11.62 -5.94 -7.83
CA SER A 420 -12.10 -7.28 -7.47
C SER A 420 -12.33 -8.25 -8.64
N ASN A 421 -12.13 -7.84 -9.90
CA ASN A 421 -12.25 -8.71 -11.06
C ASN A 421 -11.14 -9.78 -11.04
N VAL A 422 -11.44 -10.98 -10.55
CA VAL A 422 -10.47 -12.09 -10.47
C VAL A 422 -10.02 -12.63 -11.84
N LYS A 423 -10.76 -12.37 -12.92
CA LYS A 423 -10.50 -12.93 -14.26
C LYS A 423 -9.50 -12.13 -15.08
N LYS A 424 -9.38 -10.83 -14.83
CA LYS A 424 -8.50 -9.92 -15.56
C LYS A 424 -8.11 -8.74 -14.66
N PHE A 425 -6.84 -8.32 -14.69
CA PHE A 425 -6.46 -7.04 -14.11
C PHE A 425 -7.26 -5.87 -14.72
N ALA A 426 -7.75 -5.02 -13.82
CA ALA A 426 -8.38 -3.73 -14.07
C ALA A 426 -7.83 -2.77 -13.02
N SER A 427 -7.32 -1.62 -13.44
CA SER A 427 -6.68 -0.64 -12.53
C SER A 427 -7.67 -0.15 -11.47
N ALA A 428 -7.17 0.07 -10.25
CA ALA A 428 -7.90 0.68 -9.15
C ALA A 428 -7.44 2.12 -8.84
N ASP A 429 -6.90 2.81 -9.85
CA ASP A 429 -6.40 4.20 -9.78
C ASP A 429 -5.54 4.46 -8.53
N PHE A 430 -4.48 3.66 -8.39
CA PHE A 430 -3.54 3.70 -7.27
C PHE A 430 -4.14 3.48 -5.86
N SER A 431 -5.46 3.26 -5.70
CA SER A 431 -6.05 3.01 -4.39
C SER A 431 -6.19 1.53 -4.10
N PHE A 432 -5.52 1.07 -3.05
CA PHE A 432 -5.73 -0.25 -2.49
C PHE A 432 -7.01 -0.36 -1.65
N THR A 433 -7.67 0.74 -1.26
CA THR A 433 -8.89 0.67 -0.43
C THR A 433 -10.03 -0.04 -1.15
N PHE A 434 -10.03 -0.08 -2.48
CA PHE A 434 -11.00 -0.83 -3.26
C PHE A 434 -10.95 -2.35 -3.00
N ALA A 435 -9.83 -2.87 -2.48
CA ALA A 435 -9.70 -4.26 -2.05
C ALA A 435 -10.42 -4.58 -0.72
N ASP A 436 -10.79 -3.57 0.09
CA ASP A 436 -11.59 -3.76 1.31
C ASP A 436 -13.04 -4.22 1.01
N ALA A 437 -13.48 -4.22 -0.26
CA ALA A 437 -14.84 -4.57 -0.67
C ALA A 437 -15.18 -6.05 -0.39
N LEU A 438 -16.08 -6.28 0.58
CA LEU A 438 -16.47 -7.63 1.04
C LEU A 438 -17.73 -8.18 0.33
N PRO A 439 -17.86 -9.50 0.14
CA PRO A 439 -16.85 -10.52 0.39
C PRO A 439 -15.76 -10.53 -0.69
N THR A 440 -14.51 -10.74 -0.27
CA THR A 440 -13.36 -10.87 -1.17
C THR A 440 -13.64 -11.88 -2.27
N GLN A 441 -13.42 -11.50 -3.53
CA GLN A 441 -13.64 -12.39 -4.66
C GLN A 441 -12.47 -13.37 -4.79
N ILE A 442 -12.80 -14.65 -4.96
CA ILE A 442 -11.83 -15.74 -5.13
C ILE A 442 -11.92 -16.24 -6.58
N ASP A 443 -10.79 -16.54 -7.22
CA ASP A 443 -10.78 -17.19 -8.55
C ASP A 443 -11.27 -18.64 -8.39
N PRO A 444 -12.43 -19.03 -8.94
CA PRO A 444 -12.97 -20.38 -8.80
C PRO A 444 -12.13 -21.46 -9.51
N GLN A 445 -11.09 -21.08 -10.27
CA GLN A 445 -10.12 -22.00 -10.86
C GLN A 445 -8.94 -22.31 -9.93
N ILE A 446 -8.87 -21.74 -8.72
CA ILE A 446 -7.80 -22.00 -7.74
C ILE A 446 -8.39 -22.77 -6.55
N ILE A 447 -7.82 -23.94 -6.23
CA ILE A 447 -8.23 -24.72 -5.04
C ILE A 447 -7.68 -24.04 -3.77
N SER A 448 -8.56 -23.80 -2.80
CA SER A 448 -8.19 -23.30 -1.46
C SER A 448 -7.32 -24.30 -0.69
N PRO A 449 -6.49 -23.85 0.27
CA PRO A 449 -5.75 -24.75 1.16
C PRO A 449 -6.62 -25.82 1.84
N PRO A 450 -6.09 -27.02 2.11
CA PRO A 450 -6.84 -28.10 2.75
C PRO A 450 -7.23 -27.71 4.19
N SER A 451 -8.54 -27.48 4.40
CA SER A 451 -9.10 -27.03 5.68
C SER A 451 -9.90 -28.11 6.42
N GLN A 452 -10.58 -28.99 5.69
CA GLN A 452 -11.35 -30.11 6.23
C GLN A 452 -11.46 -31.26 5.20
N PRO A 453 -11.57 -32.53 5.63
CA PRO A 453 -11.84 -33.64 4.73
C PRO A 453 -13.29 -33.61 4.24
N ILE A 454 -13.50 -33.86 2.94
CA ILE A 454 -14.82 -33.84 2.29
C ILE A 454 -15.26 -35.27 1.93
N THR A 455 -14.33 -36.10 1.45
CA THR A 455 -14.59 -37.49 1.01
C THR A 455 -14.22 -38.53 2.09
N THR A 456 -14.69 -39.77 1.93
CA THR A 456 -14.23 -40.90 2.76
C THR A 456 -12.73 -41.17 2.58
N TRP A 457 -12.19 -40.90 1.39
CA TRP A 457 -10.76 -41.05 1.12
C TRP A 457 -9.96 -39.96 1.84
N ASP A 458 -10.41 -38.70 1.81
CA ASP A 458 -9.81 -37.59 2.56
C ASP A 458 -9.70 -37.94 4.05
N ASN A 459 -10.79 -38.44 4.64
CA ASN A 459 -10.83 -38.82 6.06
C ASN A 459 -9.78 -39.89 6.43
N GLN A 460 -9.45 -40.80 5.49
CA GLN A 460 -8.44 -41.84 5.70
C GLN A 460 -7.00 -41.32 5.51
N HIS A 461 -6.81 -40.30 4.66
CA HIS A 461 -5.50 -39.81 4.23
C HIS A 461 -5.17 -38.40 4.76
N TRP A 462 -6.04 -37.81 5.59
CA TRP A 462 -5.99 -36.39 5.97
C TRP A 462 -4.63 -35.92 6.50
N ASN A 463 -4.02 -36.69 7.40
CA ASN A 463 -2.69 -36.37 7.94
C ASN A 463 -1.60 -36.36 6.85
N SER A 464 -1.72 -37.22 5.83
CA SER A 464 -0.80 -37.29 4.69
C SER A 464 -1.01 -36.12 3.72
N ILE A 465 -2.27 -35.74 3.48
CA ILE A 465 -2.66 -34.55 2.69
C ILE A 465 -2.11 -33.28 3.35
N LEU A 466 -2.36 -33.10 4.66
CA LEU A 466 -1.83 -31.96 5.42
C LEU A 466 -0.29 -31.94 5.43
N ARG A 467 0.37 -33.10 5.60
CA ARG A 467 1.83 -33.17 5.52
C ARG A 467 2.35 -32.82 4.13
N GLY A 468 1.67 -33.25 3.07
CA GLY A 468 2.05 -32.93 1.69
C GLY A 468 1.92 -31.43 1.39
N TYR A 469 0.84 -30.80 1.85
CA TYR A 469 0.66 -29.34 1.79
C TYR A 469 1.72 -28.59 2.60
N GLN A 470 2.03 -29.06 3.81
CA GLN A 470 3.10 -28.50 4.63
C GLN A 470 4.46 -28.59 3.92
N LEU A 471 4.84 -29.76 3.43
CA LEU A 471 6.09 -29.95 2.68
C LEU A 471 6.14 -29.11 1.39
N ALA A 472 5.00 -28.81 0.77
CA ALA A 472 4.92 -27.93 -0.39
C ALA A 472 5.08 -26.44 -0.05
N THR A 473 4.62 -26.02 1.14
CA THR A 473 4.61 -24.62 1.59
C THR A 473 5.80 -24.24 2.47
N GLN A 474 6.46 -25.20 3.13
CA GLN A 474 7.54 -25.03 4.11
C GLN A 474 8.77 -25.89 3.75
N THR A 475 8.98 -26.18 2.46
CA THR A 475 9.90 -27.21 1.94
C THR A 475 11.32 -27.19 2.52
N TYR A 476 12.02 -26.05 2.54
CA TYR A 476 13.40 -26.00 3.02
C TYR A 476 13.49 -25.93 4.57
N GLU A 477 12.42 -25.53 5.27
CA GLU A 477 12.34 -25.57 6.74
C GLU A 477 12.15 -26.99 7.25
N GLU A 478 11.31 -27.75 6.55
CA GLU A 478 10.94 -29.13 6.88
C GLU A 478 11.95 -30.17 6.34
N MET A 479 12.82 -29.78 5.41
CA MET A 479 13.84 -30.65 4.78
C MET A 479 15.18 -29.92 4.50
N PRO A 480 15.78 -29.23 5.49
CA PRO A 480 16.99 -28.42 5.30
C PRO A 480 18.22 -29.25 4.88
N GLU A 481 18.27 -30.54 5.19
CA GLU A 481 19.34 -31.46 4.76
C GLU A 481 19.32 -31.75 3.25
N PHE A 482 18.13 -31.66 2.64
CA PHE A 482 17.88 -31.78 1.21
C PHE A 482 17.88 -30.43 0.50
N VAL A 483 17.61 -29.33 1.21
CA VAL A 483 17.56 -27.97 0.68
C VAL A 483 18.50 -27.05 1.49
N PRO A 484 19.83 -27.22 1.38
CA PRO A 484 20.80 -26.61 2.30
C PRO A 484 21.22 -25.17 1.94
N THR A 485 20.79 -24.62 0.80
CA THR A 485 21.26 -23.31 0.31
C THR A 485 20.15 -22.43 -0.25
N ALA A 486 19.34 -22.93 -1.18
CA ALA A 486 18.18 -22.21 -1.67
C ALA A 486 17.13 -22.12 -0.57
N GLN A 487 16.81 -20.92 -0.11
CA GLN A 487 15.72 -20.73 0.84
C GLN A 487 14.45 -20.52 0.00
N LEU A 488 13.95 -21.64 -0.54
CA LEU A 488 12.81 -21.73 -1.45
C LEU A 488 11.88 -22.88 -1.06
N HIS A 489 10.61 -22.75 -1.42
CA HIS A 489 9.59 -23.78 -1.25
C HIS A 489 9.07 -24.24 -2.63
N CYS A 490 8.42 -25.39 -2.70
CA CYS A 490 7.66 -25.75 -3.90
C CYS A 490 6.66 -24.63 -4.27
N ALA A 491 6.01 -24.05 -3.25
CA ALA A 491 5.10 -22.92 -3.37
C ALA A 491 5.75 -21.62 -3.90
N SER A 492 7.09 -21.49 -3.98
CA SER A 492 7.74 -20.31 -4.60
C SER A 492 7.43 -20.17 -6.09
N CYS A 493 7.20 -21.29 -6.80
CA CYS A 493 6.93 -21.32 -8.24
C CYS A 493 5.65 -22.07 -8.59
N HIS A 494 5.19 -22.96 -7.71
CA HIS A 494 3.89 -23.63 -7.79
C HIS A 494 2.90 -22.90 -6.88
N LEU A 495 2.37 -21.77 -7.33
CA LEU A 495 1.54 -20.90 -6.48
C LEU A 495 0.31 -21.64 -5.94
N SER A 496 -0.13 -21.22 -4.75
CA SER A 496 -1.13 -21.95 -3.93
C SER A 496 -0.72 -23.41 -3.72
N ALA A 497 0.58 -23.66 -3.49
CA ALA A 497 1.17 -25.00 -3.34
C ALA A 497 0.91 -25.97 -4.52
N GLY A 498 0.67 -25.45 -5.74
CA GLY A 498 0.32 -26.25 -6.91
C GLY A 498 -1.17 -26.30 -7.23
N ALA A 499 -2.00 -25.58 -6.46
CA ALA A 499 -3.44 -25.44 -6.67
C ALA A 499 -3.87 -24.34 -7.66
N ASN A 500 -2.92 -23.58 -8.25
CA ASN A 500 -3.23 -22.54 -9.24
C ASN A 500 -2.88 -23.01 -10.67
N PRO A 501 -3.86 -23.14 -11.59
CA PRO A 501 -3.63 -23.63 -12.97
C PRO A 501 -2.79 -22.67 -13.83
N LYS A 502 -2.67 -21.39 -13.46
CA LYS A 502 -1.77 -20.41 -14.10
C LYS A 502 -0.31 -20.53 -13.61
N ALA A 503 -0.04 -21.35 -12.59
CA ALA A 503 1.22 -21.38 -11.86
C ALA A 503 1.87 -22.77 -11.80
N SER A 504 1.94 -23.46 -12.94
CA SER A 504 2.46 -24.83 -13.08
C SER A 504 1.81 -25.79 -12.07
N SER A 505 0.47 -25.85 -12.06
CA SER A 505 -0.28 -26.69 -11.13
C SER A 505 0.13 -28.16 -11.16
N TRP A 506 -0.25 -28.87 -10.09
CA TRP A 506 0.01 -30.30 -9.96
C TRP A 506 -1.11 -31.17 -10.54
N PHE A 507 -2.11 -30.54 -11.18
CA PHE A 507 -3.26 -31.21 -11.75
C PHE A 507 -2.88 -32.16 -12.89
N GLY A 508 -3.39 -33.39 -12.84
CA GLY A 508 -3.13 -34.47 -13.79
C GLY A 508 -1.69 -34.98 -13.80
N MET A 509 -0.82 -34.57 -12.86
CA MET A 509 0.58 -35.01 -12.86
C MET A 509 0.70 -36.52 -12.60
N MET A 510 -0.17 -37.09 -11.77
CA MET A 510 -0.25 -38.53 -11.49
C MET A 510 -0.38 -39.34 -12.78
N LYS A 511 -1.39 -38.98 -13.60
CA LYS A 511 -1.65 -39.57 -14.93
C LYS A 511 -0.53 -39.29 -15.93
N LYS A 512 0.00 -38.06 -15.95
CA LYS A 512 1.08 -37.63 -16.88
C LYS A 512 2.36 -38.44 -16.70
N TYR A 513 2.69 -38.80 -15.46
CA TYR A 513 3.90 -39.54 -15.12
C TYR A 513 3.66 -41.04 -14.86
N GLN A 514 2.44 -41.57 -15.08
CA GLN A 514 2.11 -42.99 -14.89
C GLN A 514 2.46 -43.46 -13.47
N TYR A 515 1.84 -42.81 -12.48
CA TYR A 515 1.86 -43.25 -11.09
C TYR A 515 0.53 -43.96 -10.78
N PRO A 516 0.53 -45.10 -10.06
CA PRO A 516 1.67 -45.73 -9.35
C PRO A 516 2.51 -46.71 -10.18
N GLU A 517 2.24 -46.90 -11.48
CA GLU A 517 2.88 -47.93 -12.31
C GLU A 517 4.39 -47.71 -12.49
N THR A 518 4.86 -46.48 -12.34
CA THR A 518 6.26 -46.08 -12.51
C THR A 518 6.72 -45.10 -11.42
N ILE A 519 8.04 -45.03 -11.22
CA ILE A 519 8.68 -44.05 -10.33
C ILE A 519 9.00 -42.70 -11.00
N ASN A 520 8.35 -42.39 -12.14
CA ASN A 520 8.71 -41.21 -12.93
C ASN A 520 8.29 -39.89 -12.26
N LEU A 521 7.21 -39.88 -11.47
CA LEU A 521 6.78 -38.70 -10.72
C LEU A 521 7.77 -38.37 -9.59
N GLN A 522 8.24 -39.38 -8.86
CA GLN A 522 9.25 -39.25 -7.81
C GLN A 522 10.59 -38.76 -8.39
N LYS A 523 11.00 -39.29 -9.56
CA LYS A 523 12.14 -38.77 -10.32
C LYS A 523 11.94 -37.30 -10.73
N ARG A 524 10.73 -36.92 -11.18
CA ARG A 524 10.42 -35.54 -11.57
C ARG A 524 10.51 -34.57 -10.39
N ILE A 525 10.03 -34.99 -9.21
CA ILE A 525 10.14 -34.24 -7.95
C ILE A 525 11.62 -34.08 -7.56
N ASN A 526 12.43 -35.14 -7.65
CA ASN A 526 13.87 -35.05 -7.37
C ASN A 526 14.61 -34.06 -8.28
N LEU A 527 14.26 -33.98 -9.57
CA LEU A 527 14.79 -32.93 -10.45
C LEU A 527 14.42 -31.50 -9.99
N CYS A 528 13.29 -31.31 -9.29
CA CYS A 528 12.95 -30.03 -8.67
C CYS A 528 13.82 -29.75 -7.42
N PHE A 529 14.12 -30.76 -6.60
CA PHE A 529 15.08 -30.62 -5.49
C PHE A 529 16.48 -30.24 -6.00
N GLU A 530 16.99 -30.97 -6.98
CA GLU A 530 18.33 -30.77 -7.53
C GLU A 530 18.48 -29.43 -8.27
N HIS A 531 17.44 -28.97 -8.98
CA HIS A 531 17.54 -27.77 -9.82
C HIS A 531 16.87 -26.54 -9.20
N SER A 532 15.56 -26.62 -8.92
CA SER A 532 14.80 -25.47 -8.40
C SER A 532 15.15 -25.12 -6.96
N LEU A 533 15.44 -26.13 -6.12
CA LEU A 533 15.79 -25.95 -4.71
C LEU A 533 17.31 -26.04 -4.45
N ASN A 534 18.13 -26.02 -5.50
CA ASN A 534 19.60 -26.10 -5.43
C ASN A 534 20.13 -27.12 -4.40
N GLY A 535 19.50 -28.29 -4.39
CA GLY A 535 19.52 -29.23 -3.28
C GLY A 535 19.93 -30.65 -3.66
N LYS A 536 19.46 -31.62 -2.88
CA LYS A 536 19.76 -33.05 -3.04
C LYS A 536 18.46 -33.83 -3.27
N PRO A 537 18.49 -34.92 -4.06
CA PRO A 537 17.34 -35.76 -4.28
C PRO A 537 16.90 -36.48 -2.98
N LEU A 538 15.60 -36.64 -2.79
CA LEU A 538 15.01 -37.48 -1.75
C LEU A 538 15.22 -38.98 -2.09
N PRO A 539 15.41 -39.85 -1.08
CA PRO A 539 15.45 -41.30 -1.27
C PRO A 539 14.11 -41.84 -1.80
N ILE A 540 14.14 -42.44 -3.00
CA ILE A 540 12.98 -43.15 -3.58
C ILE A 540 12.96 -44.58 -3.03
N THR A 541 12.37 -44.76 -1.85
CA THR A 541 12.11 -46.06 -1.22
C THR A 541 10.60 -46.32 -1.12
N ALA A 542 10.19 -47.58 -0.94
CA ALA A 542 8.77 -47.96 -0.85
C ALA A 542 8.03 -47.19 0.26
N ASP A 543 8.70 -47.01 1.40
CA ASP A 543 8.16 -46.38 2.62
C ASP A 543 8.54 -44.89 2.76
N SER A 544 9.01 -44.23 1.70
CA SER A 544 9.52 -42.84 1.79
C SER A 544 8.41 -41.84 2.15
N PRO A 545 8.35 -41.33 3.40
CA PRO A 545 7.13 -40.71 3.92
C PRO A 545 6.87 -39.34 3.28
N ASN A 546 7.93 -38.59 2.97
CA ASN A 546 7.81 -37.29 2.30
C ASN A 546 7.29 -37.43 0.86
N PHE A 547 7.67 -38.49 0.14
CA PHE A 547 7.07 -38.78 -1.17
C PHE A 547 5.61 -39.18 -1.04
N GLN A 548 5.26 -40.06 -0.09
CA GLN A 548 3.85 -40.46 0.09
C GLN A 548 2.97 -39.26 0.48
N ALA A 549 3.48 -38.33 1.29
CA ALA A 549 2.79 -37.07 1.61
C ALA A 549 2.57 -36.18 0.38
N PHE A 550 3.61 -35.93 -0.44
CA PHE A 550 3.46 -35.18 -1.70
C PHE A 550 2.45 -35.84 -2.65
N ILE A 551 2.53 -37.17 -2.81
CA ILE A 551 1.61 -37.94 -3.67
C ILE A 551 0.16 -37.86 -3.15
N SER A 552 -0.04 -38.01 -1.84
CA SER A 552 -1.38 -37.91 -1.23
C SER A 552 -1.99 -36.53 -1.47
N TYR A 553 -1.20 -35.47 -1.32
CA TYR A 553 -1.65 -34.11 -1.59
C TYR A 553 -1.89 -33.85 -3.10
N MET A 554 -1.07 -34.40 -4.00
CA MET A 554 -1.32 -34.32 -5.45
C MET A 554 -2.60 -35.08 -5.87
N GLN A 555 -2.88 -36.24 -5.28
CA GLN A 555 -4.14 -36.94 -5.50
C GLN A 555 -5.33 -36.13 -5.01
N TRP A 556 -5.24 -35.54 -3.81
CA TRP A 556 -6.29 -34.67 -3.29
C TRP A 556 -6.54 -33.46 -4.22
N LEU A 557 -5.50 -32.84 -4.77
CA LEU A 557 -5.65 -31.76 -5.76
C LEU A 557 -6.34 -32.22 -7.05
N ASP A 558 -6.05 -33.44 -7.55
CA ASP A 558 -6.74 -34.01 -8.71
C ASP A 558 -8.24 -34.23 -8.42
N GLU A 559 -8.59 -34.76 -7.23
CA GLU A 559 -9.98 -34.95 -6.79
C GLU A 559 -10.72 -33.61 -6.61
N GLN A 560 -10.10 -32.60 -6.00
CA GLN A 560 -10.69 -31.26 -5.88
C GLN A 560 -10.85 -30.56 -7.24
N ALA A 561 -9.92 -30.77 -8.18
CA ALA A 561 -10.00 -30.20 -9.52
C ALA A 561 -11.17 -30.78 -10.32
N GLU A 562 -11.48 -32.06 -10.14
CA GLU A 562 -12.68 -32.69 -10.69
C GLU A 562 -13.96 -32.14 -10.05
N VAL A 563 -14.02 -32.04 -8.71
CA VAL A 563 -15.18 -31.51 -7.97
C VAL A 563 -15.50 -30.06 -8.35
N LEU A 564 -14.49 -29.21 -8.54
CA LEU A 564 -14.65 -27.81 -8.92
C LEU A 564 -14.74 -27.59 -10.45
N ASN A 565 -14.65 -28.65 -11.25
CA ASN A 565 -14.61 -28.59 -12.72
C ASN A 565 -13.55 -27.57 -13.22
N ILE A 566 -12.31 -27.73 -12.76
CA ILE A 566 -11.17 -26.89 -13.14
C ILE A 566 -10.57 -27.36 -14.46
N ASP A 567 -10.29 -26.43 -15.37
CA ASP A 567 -9.65 -26.74 -16.64
C ASP A 567 -8.19 -27.18 -16.43
N LEU A 568 -7.86 -28.42 -16.81
CA LEU A 568 -6.49 -28.93 -16.74
C LEU A 568 -5.56 -28.13 -17.65
N PRO A 569 -4.50 -27.46 -17.13
CA PRO A 569 -3.67 -26.57 -17.93
C PRO A 569 -2.80 -27.34 -18.92
N LYS A 570 -2.80 -26.87 -20.17
CA LYS A 570 -2.02 -27.47 -21.28
C LYS A 570 -0.54 -27.08 -21.25
N THR A 571 -0.23 -25.94 -20.65
CA THR A 571 1.11 -25.37 -20.48
C THR A 571 1.38 -25.12 -18.99
N PRO A 572 2.65 -25.07 -18.53
CA PRO A 572 2.95 -24.76 -17.13
C PRO A 572 2.47 -23.36 -16.72
N TYR A 573 2.61 -22.38 -17.61
CA TYR A 573 2.23 -20.99 -17.37
C TYR A 573 1.43 -20.47 -18.57
N PRO A 574 0.66 -19.36 -18.44
CA PRO A 574 0.02 -18.69 -19.56
C PRO A 574 1.04 -18.31 -20.63
N PRO A 575 0.92 -18.79 -21.88
CA PRO A 575 1.87 -18.50 -22.93
C PRO A 575 1.72 -17.06 -23.42
N ILE A 576 2.85 -16.38 -23.60
CA ILE A 576 2.93 -14.99 -24.12
C ILE A 576 3.63 -14.96 -25.48
N ALA A 577 3.52 -13.84 -26.20
CA ALA A 577 4.28 -13.66 -27.44
C ALA A 577 5.78 -13.70 -27.16
N LYS A 578 6.58 -14.36 -28.02
CA LYS A 578 8.04 -14.36 -27.87
C LYS A 578 8.62 -13.02 -28.34
N LEU A 579 9.12 -12.22 -27.40
CA LEU A 579 9.72 -10.91 -27.66
C LEU A 579 11.22 -10.91 -27.31
N THR A 580 11.89 -9.79 -27.56
CA THR A 580 13.26 -9.54 -27.08
C THR A 580 13.17 -8.55 -25.94
N GLY A 581 13.62 -8.94 -24.74
CA GLY A 581 13.56 -8.06 -23.57
C GLY A 581 14.77 -7.12 -23.46
N ASN A 582 14.53 -5.97 -22.85
CA ASN A 582 15.50 -4.94 -22.54
C ASN A 582 15.80 -4.93 -21.02
N PRO A 583 16.98 -5.40 -20.57
CA PRO A 583 17.27 -5.52 -19.14
C PRO A 583 17.35 -4.16 -18.41
N ASN A 584 17.55 -3.05 -19.12
CA ASN A 584 17.51 -1.71 -18.50
C ASN A 584 16.08 -1.28 -18.15
N GLN A 585 15.10 -1.63 -19.00
CA GLN A 585 13.69 -1.44 -18.68
C GLN A 585 13.25 -2.44 -17.61
N GLY A 586 13.71 -3.70 -17.70
CA GLY A 586 13.50 -4.71 -16.66
C GLY A 586 13.96 -4.25 -15.27
N LYS A 587 15.11 -3.57 -15.19
CA LYS A 587 15.60 -2.96 -13.95
C LYS A 587 14.65 -1.88 -13.42
N ALA A 588 14.17 -0.98 -14.26
CA ALA A 588 13.23 0.08 -13.87
C ALA A 588 11.89 -0.50 -13.38
N ILE A 589 11.33 -1.48 -14.09
CA ILE A 589 10.12 -2.21 -13.67
C ILE A 589 10.36 -2.91 -12.34
N PHE A 590 11.51 -3.57 -12.18
CA PHE A 590 11.87 -4.28 -10.95
C PHE A 590 11.94 -3.32 -9.75
N GLU A 591 12.62 -2.17 -9.90
CA GLU A 591 12.71 -1.14 -8.87
C GLU A 591 11.33 -0.57 -8.50
N GLN A 592 10.44 -0.37 -9.49
CA GLN A 592 9.12 0.20 -9.27
C GLN A 592 8.09 -0.78 -8.68
N LYS A 593 8.06 -2.04 -9.14
CA LYS A 593 6.96 -2.99 -8.87
C LYS A 593 7.38 -4.27 -8.11
N CYS A 594 8.67 -4.57 -8.00
CA CYS A 594 9.15 -5.86 -7.47
C CYS A 594 10.07 -5.74 -6.24
N ALA A 595 10.93 -4.71 -6.18
CA ALA A 595 11.96 -4.53 -5.16
C ALA A 595 11.38 -4.34 -3.74
N PHE A 596 10.18 -3.78 -3.62
CA PHE A 596 9.41 -3.75 -2.37
C PHE A 596 9.29 -5.17 -1.77
N CYS A 597 8.87 -6.15 -2.58
CA CYS A 597 8.74 -7.55 -2.15
C CYS A 597 10.08 -8.29 -2.10
N HIS A 598 10.86 -8.27 -3.19
CA HIS A 598 12.03 -9.14 -3.36
C HIS A 598 13.37 -8.53 -2.93
N GLY A 599 13.35 -7.31 -2.38
CA GLY A 599 14.55 -6.55 -2.01
C GLY A 599 15.20 -5.84 -3.20
N ALA A 600 15.94 -4.76 -2.92
CA ALA A 600 16.61 -3.94 -3.95
C ALA A 600 17.58 -4.74 -4.85
N SER A 601 18.15 -5.83 -4.33
CA SER A 601 19.09 -6.70 -5.02
C SER A 601 18.52 -8.10 -5.25
N GLY A 602 17.18 -8.24 -5.32
CA GLY A 602 16.49 -9.51 -5.61
C GLY A 602 16.78 -10.64 -4.63
N GLN A 603 17.38 -10.31 -3.48
CA GLN A 603 17.90 -11.25 -2.50
C GLN A 603 16.79 -11.93 -1.69
N GLY A 604 15.52 -11.61 -1.95
CA GLY A 604 14.39 -12.06 -1.13
C GLY A 604 14.35 -11.30 0.20
N ARG A 605 13.43 -11.72 1.07
CA ARG A 605 13.30 -11.18 2.41
C ARG A 605 12.90 -12.28 3.39
N TYR A 606 13.64 -12.34 4.51
CA TYR A 606 13.59 -13.44 5.47
C TYR A 606 13.30 -12.89 6.89
N GLY A 607 12.32 -13.46 7.57
CA GLY A 607 12.10 -13.34 9.02
C GLY A 607 12.44 -14.67 9.69
N SER A 608 12.96 -14.67 10.91
CA SER A 608 13.43 -15.85 11.72
C SER A 608 14.41 -16.87 11.09
N GLY A 609 14.68 -16.79 9.78
CA GLY A 609 15.35 -17.84 9.02
C GLY A 609 14.53 -18.31 7.80
N THR A 610 13.29 -17.85 7.67
CA THR A 610 12.35 -18.18 6.59
C THR A 610 11.91 -17.02 5.73
N TYR A 611 11.80 -17.28 4.43
CA TYR A 611 11.43 -16.26 3.46
C TYR A 611 9.94 -15.99 3.50
N TYR A 612 9.57 -14.71 3.44
CA TYR A 612 8.19 -14.31 3.15
C TYR A 612 8.03 -13.85 1.69
N ARG A 613 9.12 -13.39 1.05
CA ARG A 613 9.22 -13.25 -0.42
C ARG A 613 10.56 -13.85 -0.90
N PRO A 614 10.56 -14.74 -1.90
CA PRO A 614 11.74 -15.54 -2.25
C PRO A 614 12.83 -14.73 -2.95
N ALA A 615 14.07 -15.20 -2.85
CA ALA A 615 15.17 -14.70 -3.67
C ALA A 615 14.97 -15.06 -5.15
N LEU A 616 15.13 -14.09 -6.03
CA LEU A 616 15.02 -14.27 -7.48
C LEU A 616 16.35 -14.64 -8.15
N TRP A 617 17.46 -14.37 -7.46
CA TRP A 617 18.83 -14.73 -7.84
C TRP A 617 19.75 -14.80 -6.60
N GLY A 618 21.04 -15.04 -6.79
CA GLY A 618 22.00 -15.27 -5.70
C GLY A 618 21.91 -16.66 -5.07
N ASN A 619 22.71 -16.91 -4.04
CA ASN A 619 22.91 -18.24 -3.45
C ASN A 619 21.65 -18.86 -2.82
N HIS A 620 20.66 -18.04 -2.48
CA HIS A 620 19.39 -18.50 -1.89
C HIS A 620 18.28 -18.76 -2.92
N SER A 621 18.59 -18.67 -4.21
CA SER A 621 17.64 -18.88 -5.32
C SER A 621 17.92 -20.16 -6.11
N PHE A 622 17.12 -20.40 -7.15
CA PHE A 622 17.23 -21.56 -8.05
C PHE A 622 18.47 -21.49 -8.94
N ASN A 623 19.02 -22.65 -9.30
CA ASN A 623 20.22 -22.77 -10.13
C ASN A 623 19.94 -22.70 -11.65
N ARG A 624 21.01 -22.60 -12.45
CA ARG A 624 20.97 -22.47 -13.92
C ARG A 624 20.27 -23.64 -14.64
N ARG A 625 20.05 -24.79 -13.97
CA ARG A 625 19.38 -25.97 -14.54
C ARG A 625 17.86 -25.99 -14.28
N ALA A 626 17.36 -25.09 -13.43
CA ALA A 626 15.94 -24.98 -13.15
C ALA A 626 15.15 -24.58 -14.40
N GLY A 627 13.89 -25.02 -14.49
CA GLY A 627 13.00 -24.57 -15.58
C GLY A 627 12.84 -23.05 -15.61
N MET A 628 12.81 -22.43 -14.42
CA MET A 628 12.70 -20.99 -14.22
C MET A 628 13.96 -20.20 -14.64
N ALA A 629 15.10 -20.86 -14.86
CA ALA A 629 16.29 -20.23 -15.44
C ALA A 629 16.20 -20.06 -16.97
N ARG A 630 15.11 -20.53 -17.61
CA ARG A 630 14.84 -20.27 -19.02
C ARG A 630 14.03 -18.98 -19.14
N ILE A 631 14.62 -17.97 -19.77
CA ILE A 631 14.01 -16.64 -19.96
C ILE A 631 12.56 -16.66 -20.46
N SER A 632 12.18 -17.57 -21.37
CA SER A 632 10.80 -17.69 -21.84
C SER A 632 9.85 -18.17 -20.74
N THR A 633 10.24 -19.20 -19.99
CA THR A 633 9.45 -19.76 -18.88
C THR A 633 9.34 -18.77 -17.73
N LEU A 634 10.39 -17.98 -17.49
CA LEU A 634 10.38 -16.89 -16.53
C LEU A 634 9.45 -15.75 -16.96
N ALA A 635 9.45 -15.36 -18.24
CA ALA A 635 8.56 -14.32 -18.75
C ALA A 635 7.07 -14.75 -18.71
N GLU A 636 6.77 -16.00 -19.09
CA GLU A 636 5.41 -16.58 -18.96
C GLU A 636 4.95 -16.62 -17.49
N PHE A 637 5.82 -17.03 -16.57
CA PHE A 637 5.53 -17.01 -15.13
C PHE A 637 5.27 -15.58 -14.63
N ILE A 638 6.14 -14.62 -14.99
CA ILE A 638 6.03 -13.22 -14.59
C ILE A 638 4.70 -12.62 -15.08
N HIS A 639 4.38 -12.73 -16.36
CA HIS A 639 3.13 -12.17 -16.90
C HIS A 639 1.88 -12.77 -16.24
N GLY A 640 1.85 -14.11 -16.13
CA GLY A 640 0.67 -14.83 -15.63
C GLY A 640 0.49 -14.84 -14.11
N ASN A 641 1.49 -14.37 -13.33
CA ASN A 641 1.50 -14.56 -11.88
C ASN A 641 2.16 -13.44 -11.06
N MET A 642 2.82 -12.45 -11.69
CA MET A 642 3.53 -11.37 -11.00
C MET A 642 3.09 -9.97 -11.48
N PRO A 643 3.04 -8.96 -10.60
CA PRO A 643 3.15 -9.06 -9.14
C PRO A 643 2.10 -10.01 -8.54
N TYR A 644 2.41 -10.66 -7.42
CA TYR A 644 1.57 -11.75 -6.88
C TYR A 644 0.11 -11.30 -6.67
N GLN A 645 -0.88 -12.09 -7.11
CA GLN A 645 -2.31 -11.71 -7.14
C GLN A 645 -2.66 -10.45 -7.96
N PHE A 646 -1.73 -9.94 -8.76
CA PHE A 646 -1.91 -8.86 -9.72
C PHE A 646 -1.49 -9.34 -11.13
N ASP A 647 -1.92 -10.55 -11.48
CA ASP A 647 -1.70 -11.19 -12.78
C ASP A 647 -2.31 -10.37 -13.93
N GLY A 648 -1.53 -10.18 -15.00
CA GLY A 648 -1.94 -9.32 -16.13
C GLY A 648 -1.77 -7.81 -15.91
N VAL A 649 -1.16 -7.34 -14.81
CA VAL A 649 -0.66 -5.94 -14.69
C VAL A 649 0.41 -5.64 -15.74
N LEU A 650 1.30 -6.62 -15.97
CA LEU A 650 2.46 -6.46 -16.84
C LEU A 650 2.11 -6.91 -18.26
N THR A 651 2.42 -6.06 -19.24
CA THR A 651 2.40 -6.45 -20.66
C THR A 651 3.41 -7.54 -20.96
N ASP A 652 3.22 -8.29 -22.07
CA ASP A 652 4.19 -9.28 -22.56
C ASP A 652 5.62 -8.70 -22.60
N GLN A 653 5.78 -7.47 -23.12
CA GLN A 653 7.10 -6.84 -23.25
C GLN A 653 7.74 -6.55 -21.89
N GLU A 654 6.99 -6.05 -20.90
CA GLU A 654 7.51 -5.83 -19.54
C GLU A 654 7.92 -7.14 -18.88
N ALA A 655 7.18 -8.23 -19.11
CA ALA A 655 7.54 -9.55 -18.61
C ALA A 655 8.85 -10.08 -19.24
N TRP A 656 9.06 -9.85 -20.54
CA TRP A 656 10.34 -10.15 -21.21
C TRP A 656 11.49 -9.25 -20.74
N ASP A 657 11.23 -7.97 -20.51
CA ASP A 657 12.21 -7.00 -20.00
C ASP A 657 12.67 -7.41 -18.59
N LEU A 658 11.74 -7.70 -17.68
CA LEU A 658 12.00 -8.23 -16.34
C LEU A 658 12.74 -9.57 -16.38
N ALA A 659 12.29 -10.53 -17.20
CA ALA A 659 12.93 -11.83 -17.32
C ALA A 659 14.39 -11.70 -17.81
N SER A 660 14.65 -10.77 -18.74
CA SER A 660 16.01 -10.45 -19.20
C SER A 660 16.89 -9.86 -18.09
N TYR A 661 16.32 -8.98 -17.27
CA TYR A 661 17.02 -8.39 -16.13
C TYR A 661 17.35 -9.44 -15.05
N ILE A 662 16.43 -10.36 -14.74
CA ILE A 662 16.58 -11.40 -13.71
C ILE A 662 17.51 -12.54 -14.17
N ASP A 663 17.50 -12.90 -15.46
CA ASP A 663 18.39 -13.92 -16.03
C ASP A 663 19.86 -13.46 -16.07
N ALA A 664 20.09 -12.15 -16.29
CA ALA A 664 21.43 -11.56 -16.28
C ALA A 664 22.11 -11.57 -14.90
N GLN A 665 21.40 -11.92 -13.82
CA GLN A 665 21.93 -11.93 -12.46
C GLN A 665 22.69 -13.22 -12.12
N VAL A 666 23.62 -13.13 -11.18
CA VAL A 666 24.39 -14.27 -10.67
C VAL A 666 23.48 -15.22 -9.88
N ARG A 667 23.60 -16.53 -10.13
CA ARG A 667 22.89 -17.62 -9.44
C ARG A 667 23.74 -18.91 -9.50
N PRO A 668 23.47 -19.95 -8.70
CA PRO A 668 24.20 -21.22 -8.76
C PRO A 668 24.06 -21.96 -10.11
N ASP A 669 24.96 -22.92 -10.39
CA ASP A 669 25.10 -23.67 -11.66
C ASP A 669 24.36 -25.03 -11.73
#